data_AF-A0A8A1M1W8-F1
#
_entry.id   AF-A0A8A1M1W8-F1
#
_cell.length_a   1.000
_cell.length_b   1.000
_cell.length_c   1.000
_cell.angle_alpha   90.00
_cell.angle_beta   90.00
_cell.angle_gamma   90.00
#
_symmetry.space_group_name_H-M   'P 1'
#
loop_
_entity.id
_entity.type
_entity.pdbx_description
1 polymer ?
#
loop_
_entity_poly.entity_id
_entity_poly.type
_entity_poly.pdbx_seq_one_letter_code
_entity_poly.pdbx_strand_id
1 'polypeptide(L)'
;MADNQPIPKPAAVAKRTSPPLLSAGPKTTTTVLLVNNIHCASCVAYAKEVLFHIPHIISVDVTILAHKVHIRHGPEVSTTHLVNALINAAFEVYHASSRDESGAEISNIDISLPASPFIERHLFRTGVQGDKIVQARNRTHIDNCDACRAEELARTQADEKKDLSSFPQLHAVGDKTPMGNDLSKKPEKVADKSWMIERSDVPDLEKGLALTDEEYNASISIFGMSCSSCAGTVTSAIEQLSFVKSVDVAFLTHSASLTIRGPKENFDEVLSVIDGLGYEGEFQDISLKSSPPSRRDIYAATASIGGMTCGSCVGTITRGIQELPFVTNVVVDLLGSGAKFEFEGRERLDEIQQVVEGLGYEFVVTQCVPLKQNGTGPDDNGPLKRTVEIQVDGMFCHHCPEKILSALEAMDSESVSVVESLTFKKNVVKITYQPNPPSMTIRKIIAVIESANDAFKASIYHPPTIEDRSRAMQLLERRRILLRLLFVFIAAIPTFLIGVVWMSLVPSTNRLRTYFYEPIWAGQVTRLEWALFIITTPVMCYGADVFHVRAFKEIRALWRPRSKVPILRRFYRFGSMNLLISAGTSVAYFASIAMLAVAAGMEEHQAHMSPYFDTVVFLTLFILAGRFLEAYSKAKAGDAVASLGKLRPSEALLVLDSPSTNPDDAPSSNLQRINVDLLEVGDIVNIPHGASPPADGIVTSSDTYRFDESSLTGESKSITKVAGDKVYSGSVNVGQPVYIRVSDIGSTSILDQIVAVVREGLTKRAPVEGVADIMTSYFVPVITLIAILTFVIWLSLGLSGSLPTDYLDSAQGGWAFWSLKFAIAVFVVACPCGLALAAPTALFVGGGLAARRGILVRGGGEAFQEASKLEAIVFDKTGTLTEGGTLRVSDHEMLIADEEQQQVAWGLAKILEQSSTHPIANAIADFCAEQSSVSVISSTLTEIPGQGMKGMFSLTVNGVEVKYEAAIGSQRLLDSLVDENGTDFYFLSNTLTKYQSEAKSTAILAIRQISDAPSPFVPAIVFATSDPIRPEAASVISSLQSKNIEVFMCSGDNQTTAHAVAATIGIPASNVLANVLPSQKAEYIRQIQDNKLHTSSSISKEKPDKKRIIAFVGDGTNDSPALTAANVSIAMASGSDVAVNSAGFILLNSDLTTILELCTLSRRVFNRVKWNFGWAAIYNMILVPVAAGVLFPIVTGKKVKEDGTVVNQHWRLDPVWASLAMALSSISVVVSSLALRFEWRRA
;
A
#
# COMPACT_ATOMS: atom_id res chain seq x y z
N MET A 1 -3.11 65.73 -73.99
CA MET A 1 -1.78 65.69 -74.64
C MET A 1 -0.73 65.76 -73.54
N ALA A 2 0.46 65.21 -73.81
CA ALA A 2 1.79 65.42 -73.21
C ALA A 2 1.98 65.97 -71.76
N ASP A 3 2.97 65.36 -71.11
CA ASP A 3 4.05 65.99 -70.31
C ASP A 3 3.92 66.42 -68.82
N ASN A 4 4.87 65.86 -68.05
CA ASN A 4 5.77 66.46 -67.04
C ASN A 4 5.44 66.54 -65.53
N GLN A 5 6.35 65.91 -64.75
CA GLN A 5 6.75 66.15 -63.34
C GLN A 5 5.74 65.75 -62.20
N PRO A 6 6.13 65.74 -60.90
CA PRO A 6 6.96 64.67 -60.31
C PRO A 6 6.54 64.20 -58.86
N ILE A 7 7.24 63.19 -58.28
CA ILE A 7 7.22 62.77 -56.82
C ILE A 7 5.90 62.08 -56.34
N PRO A 8 5.82 61.20 -55.30
CA PRO A 8 6.77 60.23 -54.66
C PRO A 8 6.29 58.75 -54.63
N LYS A 9 7.19 57.78 -54.30
CA LYS A 9 6.93 56.31 -54.08
C LYS A 9 6.39 55.57 -55.33
N PRO A 10 6.26 54.21 -55.38
CA PRO A 10 6.54 53.14 -54.39
C PRO A 10 7.42 51.97 -54.95
N ALA A 11 7.35 50.80 -54.27
CA ALA A 11 7.57 49.42 -54.78
C ALA A 11 8.97 48.91 -55.21
N ALA A 12 9.20 47.65 -54.86
CA ALA A 12 10.44 46.86 -54.94
C ALA A 12 10.96 46.49 -56.35
N VAL A 13 12.26 46.15 -56.46
CA VAL A 13 12.77 44.78 -56.76
C VAL A 13 14.32 44.74 -56.81
N ALA A 14 14.89 43.69 -56.21
CA ALA A 14 16.21 43.04 -56.37
C ALA A 14 17.50 43.81 -56.78
N LYS A 15 18.60 43.44 -56.12
CA LYS A 15 19.92 43.27 -56.77
C LYS A 15 20.75 42.17 -56.10
N ARG A 16 21.49 41.39 -56.90
CA ARG A 16 22.53 40.45 -56.47
C ARG A 16 23.85 41.20 -56.26
N THR A 17 24.68 40.78 -55.31
CA THR A 17 25.99 40.11 -55.52
C THR A 17 26.82 40.10 -54.23
N SER A 18 27.34 38.93 -53.82
CA SER A 18 28.36 38.81 -52.79
C SER A 18 29.25 37.57 -53.02
N PRO A 19 30.58 37.75 -53.12
CA PRO A 19 31.57 36.68 -53.03
C PRO A 19 32.58 36.91 -51.87
N PRO A 20 33.47 35.95 -51.54
CA PRO A 20 33.40 34.52 -51.76
C PRO A 20 33.19 33.74 -50.44
N LEU A 21 32.88 32.44 -50.53
CA LEU A 21 32.76 31.54 -49.37
C LEU A 21 34.08 30.78 -49.14
N LEU A 22 34.56 30.76 -47.90
CA LEU A 22 35.67 29.91 -47.47
C LEU A 22 35.17 28.47 -47.19
N SER A 23 36.06 27.52 -47.48
CA SER A 23 35.96 26.05 -47.28
C SER A 23 34.85 25.53 -46.35
N ALA A 24 33.97 24.69 -46.90
CA ALA A 24 33.06 23.87 -46.10
C ALA A 24 33.84 22.81 -45.28
N GLY A 25 33.44 22.62 -44.01
CA GLY A 25 33.96 21.53 -43.17
C GLY A 25 33.40 20.15 -43.54
N PRO A 26 33.99 19.06 -43.02
CA PRO A 26 33.51 17.71 -43.27
C PRO A 26 32.17 17.47 -42.57
N LYS A 27 31.12 17.17 -43.33
CA LYS A 27 29.77 16.85 -42.81
C LYS A 27 29.83 15.64 -41.88
N THR A 28 29.44 15.78 -40.62
CA THR A 28 29.33 14.61 -39.73
C THR A 28 27.96 13.94 -39.81
N THR A 29 27.93 12.64 -39.51
CA THR A 29 26.72 11.82 -39.39
C THR A 29 26.61 11.29 -37.97
N THR A 30 25.40 11.19 -37.43
CA THR A 30 25.12 10.59 -36.13
C THR A 30 24.24 9.36 -36.30
N THR A 31 24.78 8.18 -36.00
CA THR A 31 24.06 6.90 -35.94
C THR A 31 23.65 6.58 -34.50
N VAL A 32 22.46 6.03 -34.32
CA VAL A 32 21.97 5.51 -33.05
C VAL A 32 21.59 4.04 -33.22
N LEU A 33 22.29 3.15 -32.51
CA LEU A 33 22.06 1.72 -32.49
C LEU A 33 21.35 1.33 -31.19
N LEU A 34 20.32 0.47 -31.27
CA LEU A 34 19.68 -0.14 -30.10
C LEU A 34 20.30 -1.52 -29.84
N VAL A 35 20.88 -1.72 -28.66
CA VAL A 35 21.75 -2.84 -28.31
C VAL A 35 21.39 -3.41 -26.94
N ASN A 36 20.70 -4.55 -26.92
CA ASN A 36 20.04 -5.04 -25.70
C ASN A 36 21.01 -5.57 -24.62
N ASN A 37 22.12 -6.20 -25.00
CA ASN A 37 23.00 -6.90 -24.06
C ASN A 37 24.17 -6.06 -23.48
N ILE A 38 24.02 -4.72 -23.45
CA ILE A 38 24.95 -3.82 -22.75
C ILE A 38 24.44 -3.59 -21.32
N HIS A 39 25.21 -4.02 -20.31
CA HIS A 39 24.75 -4.05 -18.91
C HIS A 39 25.72 -3.45 -17.88
N CYS A 40 27.00 -3.27 -18.21
CA CYS A 40 28.01 -2.77 -17.27
C CYS A 40 29.07 -1.89 -17.96
N ALA A 41 29.94 -1.25 -17.18
CA ALA A 41 31.04 -0.43 -17.67
C ALA A 41 31.99 -1.22 -18.60
N SER A 42 32.22 -2.51 -18.33
CA SER A 42 33.04 -3.39 -19.18
C SER A 42 32.43 -3.62 -20.57
N CYS A 43 31.10 -3.79 -20.65
CA CYS A 43 30.38 -3.84 -21.93
C CYS A 43 30.47 -2.51 -22.68
N VAL A 44 30.38 -1.37 -21.97
CA VAL A 44 30.56 -0.03 -22.56
C VAL A 44 31.97 0.14 -23.11
N ALA A 45 33.00 -0.23 -22.35
CA ALA A 45 34.40 -0.15 -22.78
C ALA A 45 34.65 -0.99 -24.03
N TYR A 46 34.21 -2.26 -24.03
CA TYR A 46 34.39 -3.17 -25.17
C TYR A 46 33.58 -2.72 -26.40
N ALA A 47 32.35 -2.22 -26.24
CA ALA A 47 31.58 -1.64 -27.34
C ALA A 47 32.25 -0.38 -27.92
N LYS A 48 32.83 0.50 -27.08
CA LYS A 48 33.61 1.65 -27.55
C LYS A 48 34.89 1.21 -28.26
N GLU A 49 35.63 0.23 -27.73
CA GLU A 49 36.86 -0.33 -28.33
C GLU A 49 36.61 -0.91 -29.74
N VAL A 50 35.61 -1.79 -29.86
CA VAL A 50 35.19 -2.43 -31.12
C VAL A 50 34.81 -1.38 -32.18
N LEU A 51 34.15 -0.30 -31.77
CA LEU A 51 33.75 0.76 -32.68
C LEU A 51 34.90 1.70 -33.03
N PHE A 52 35.74 2.12 -32.07
CA PHE A 52 36.90 2.99 -32.37
C PHE A 52 37.97 2.33 -33.24
N HIS A 53 37.96 1.00 -33.42
CA HIS A 53 38.73 0.33 -34.47
C HIS A 53 38.23 0.59 -35.90
N ILE A 54 37.03 1.16 -36.08
CA ILE A 54 36.52 1.60 -37.38
C ILE A 54 37.05 3.01 -37.67
N PRO A 55 37.76 3.24 -38.79
CA PRO A 55 38.30 4.56 -39.11
C PRO A 55 37.18 5.57 -39.37
N HIS A 56 37.46 6.85 -39.16
CA HIS A 56 36.54 7.99 -39.33
C HIS A 56 35.35 8.05 -38.35
N ILE A 57 35.35 7.26 -37.26
CA ILE A 57 34.51 7.55 -36.09
C ILE A 57 35.12 8.73 -35.30
N ILE A 58 34.24 9.63 -34.84
CA ILE A 58 34.56 10.90 -34.16
C ILE A 58 34.24 10.78 -32.66
N SER A 59 33.09 10.20 -32.31
CA SER A 59 32.76 9.85 -30.92
C SER A 59 31.85 8.61 -30.87
N VAL A 60 31.92 7.88 -29.76
CA VAL A 60 31.03 6.77 -29.42
C VAL A 60 30.59 6.97 -27.99
N ASP A 61 29.29 7.07 -27.75
CA ASP A 61 28.69 7.21 -26.43
C ASP A 61 27.62 6.17 -26.20
N VAL A 62 27.67 5.51 -25.05
CA VAL A 62 26.89 4.30 -24.76
C VAL A 62 26.11 4.51 -23.48
N THR A 63 24.78 4.48 -23.59
CA THR A 63 23.87 4.71 -22.48
C THR A 63 23.27 3.39 -22.05
N ILE A 64 23.85 2.77 -20.99
CA ILE A 64 23.40 1.47 -20.43
C ILE A 64 21.89 1.50 -20.15
N LEU A 65 21.42 2.54 -19.44
CA LEU A 65 20.01 2.72 -19.06
C LEU A 65 19.02 2.80 -20.25
N ALA A 66 19.50 3.16 -21.44
CA ALA A 66 18.67 3.32 -22.63
C ALA A 66 18.94 2.24 -23.69
N HIS A 67 19.86 1.30 -23.42
CA HIS A 67 20.34 0.30 -24.38
C HIS A 67 20.75 0.89 -25.74
N LYS A 68 21.36 2.09 -25.73
CA LYS A 68 21.69 2.83 -26.96
C LYS A 68 23.17 3.13 -27.09
N VAL A 69 23.68 2.97 -28.30
CA VAL A 69 25.01 3.40 -28.75
C VAL A 69 24.83 4.53 -29.75
N HIS A 70 25.25 5.73 -29.38
CA HIS A 70 25.31 6.92 -30.21
C HIS A 70 26.72 7.03 -30.81
N ILE A 71 26.80 7.19 -32.14
CA ILE A 71 28.07 7.16 -32.88
C ILE A 71 28.09 8.37 -33.80
N ARG A 72 29.03 9.31 -33.59
CA ARG A 72 29.33 10.37 -34.55
C ARG A 72 30.46 9.90 -35.45
N HIS A 73 30.30 10.02 -36.77
CA HIS A 73 31.30 9.57 -37.75
C HIS A 73 31.29 10.42 -39.02
N GLY A 74 32.34 10.29 -39.83
CA GLY A 74 32.40 10.84 -41.18
C GLY A 74 31.46 10.10 -42.15
N PRO A 75 31.13 10.69 -43.31
CA PRO A 75 30.11 10.17 -44.24
C PRO A 75 30.57 8.90 -44.99
N GLU A 76 31.80 8.46 -44.79
CA GLU A 76 32.42 7.28 -45.41
C GLU A 76 32.12 5.98 -44.64
N VAL A 77 31.69 6.07 -43.38
CA VAL A 77 31.29 4.90 -42.57
C VAL A 77 29.80 4.64 -42.74
N SER A 78 29.41 3.42 -43.12
CA SER A 78 28.00 3.03 -43.26
C SER A 78 27.41 2.49 -41.97
N THR A 79 26.13 2.78 -41.75
CA THR A 79 25.29 2.24 -40.67
C THR A 79 25.38 0.71 -40.55
N THR A 80 25.40 0.02 -41.69
CA THR A 80 25.55 -1.44 -41.78
C THR A 80 26.90 -1.94 -41.28
N HIS A 81 27.98 -1.16 -41.44
CA HIS A 81 29.30 -1.52 -40.94
C HIS A 81 29.35 -1.43 -39.41
N LEU A 82 28.75 -0.38 -38.84
CA LEU A 82 28.62 -0.18 -37.38
C LEU A 82 27.78 -1.31 -36.73
N VAL A 83 26.65 -1.67 -37.34
CA VAL A 83 25.82 -2.81 -36.92
C VAL A 83 26.62 -4.12 -36.94
N ASN A 84 27.27 -4.43 -38.06
CA ASN A 84 27.99 -5.70 -38.21
C ASN A 84 29.19 -5.80 -37.26
N ALA A 85 29.89 -4.69 -36.97
CA ALA A 85 31.01 -4.69 -36.02
C ALA A 85 30.55 -5.07 -34.60
N LEU A 86 29.44 -4.50 -34.12
CA LEU A 86 28.86 -4.87 -32.83
C LEU A 86 28.35 -6.31 -32.80
N ILE A 87 27.63 -6.78 -33.84
CA ILE A 87 27.16 -8.17 -33.92
C ILE A 87 28.34 -9.16 -33.93
N ASN A 88 29.42 -8.85 -34.65
CA ASN A 88 30.64 -9.67 -34.66
C ASN A 88 31.39 -9.67 -33.30
N ALA A 89 31.16 -8.64 -32.47
CA ALA A 89 31.60 -8.58 -31.07
C ALA A 89 30.58 -9.18 -30.08
N ALA A 90 29.59 -9.94 -30.57
CA ALA A 90 28.52 -10.58 -29.82
C ALA A 90 27.52 -9.61 -29.13
N PHE A 91 27.38 -8.38 -29.63
CA PHE A 91 26.35 -7.45 -29.18
C PHE A 91 25.04 -7.58 -29.98
N GLU A 92 23.91 -7.63 -29.28
CA GLU A 92 22.57 -7.83 -29.86
C GLU A 92 21.98 -6.51 -30.39
N VAL A 93 22.34 -6.13 -31.62
CA VAL A 93 21.81 -4.93 -32.28
C VAL A 93 20.44 -5.22 -32.92
N TYR A 94 19.39 -4.51 -32.49
CA TYR A 94 18.01 -4.70 -32.96
C TYR A 94 17.57 -3.68 -34.02
N HIS A 95 18.06 -2.44 -33.92
CA HIS A 95 17.63 -1.30 -34.73
C HIS A 95 18.78 -0.32 -34.91
N ALA A 96 18.86 0.32 -36.09
CA ALA A 96 19.88 1.30 -36.41
C ALA A 96 19.31 2.45 -37.25
N SER A 97 19.30 3.67 -36.70
CA SER A 97 18.91 4.89 -37.42
C SER A 97 20.09 5.86 -37.55
N SER A 98 20.14 6.68 -38.58
CA SER A 98 21.27 7.59 -38.83
C SER A 98 20.82 8.91 -39.45
N ARG A 99 21.35 10.03 -38.94
CA ARG A 99 20.94 11.38 -39.32
C ARG A 99 22.14 12.27 -39.58
N ASP A 100 22.01 13.21 -40.51
CA ASP A 100 23.03 14.25 -40.75
C ASP A 100 22.89 15.43 -39.77
N GLU A 101 23.81 16.40 -39.87
CA GLU A 101 23.80 17.62 -39.06
C GLU A 101 22.58 18.54 -39.30
N SER A 102 21.81 18.34 -40.38
CA SER A 102 20.53 19.02 -40.62
C SER A 102 19.33 18.28 -39.99
N GLY A 103 19.58 17.13 -39.35
CA GLY A 103 18.56 16.26 -38.78
C GLY A 103 17.88 15.35 -39.81
N ALA A 104 18.30 15.38 -41.07
CA ALA A 104 17.73 14.56 -42.13
C ALA A 104 18.15 13.09 -41.98
N GLU A 105 17.19 12.17 -42.14
CA GLU A 105 17.39 10.74 -41.94
C GLU A 105 18.05 10.10 -43.17
N ILE A 106 19.29 9.64 -43.01
CA ILE A 106 20.13 9.06 -44.06
C ILE A 106 19.81 7.57 -44.25
N SER A 107 19.56 6.88 -43.14
CA SER A 107 19.22 5.44 -43.14
C SER A 107 18.45 5.06 -41.89
N ASN A 108 17.51 4.14 -42.03
CA ASN A 108 16.83 3.47 -40.94
C ASN A 108 16.78 1.96 -41.25
N ILE A 109 17.17 1.12 -40.29
CA ILE A 109 17.34 -0.32 -40.45
C ILE A 109 16.80 -1.03 -39.21
N ASP A 110 15.61 -1.62 -39.35
CA ASP A 110 15.14 -2.68 -38.45
C ASP A 110 15.79 -4.01 -38.83
N ILE A 111 16.38 -4.70 -37.85
CA ILE A 111 17.12 -5.97 -38.04
C ILE A 111 16.17 -7.18 -37.82
N SER A 112 14.88 -6.92 -37.60
CA SER A 112 13.88 -7.87 -37.13
C SER A 112 13.23 -8.74 -38.23
N LEU A 113 14.03 -9.68 -38.79
CA LEU A 113 13.59 -10.89 -39.52
C LEU A 113 12.94 -10.67 -40.92
N PRO A 114 13.21 -11.56 -41.92
CA PRO A 114 12.91 -12.99 -41.80
C PRO A 114 13.97 -13.97 -42.32
N ALA A 115 14.08 -15.12 -41.64
CA ALA A 115 14.63 -16.36 -42.19
C ALA A 115 13.51 -17.40 -42.31
N SER A 116 13.20 -17.84 -43.54
CA SER A 116 12.20 -18.88 -43.81
C SER A 116 12.87 -20.25 -44.03
N PRO A 117 12.23 -21.38 -43.64
CA PRO A 117 12.93 -22.64 -43.37
C PRO A 117 13.23 -23.49 -44.62
N PHE A 118 13.59 -22.87 -45.75
CA PHE A 118 13.72 -23.58 -47.04
C PHE A 118 15.14 -23.63 -47.63
N ILE A 119 16.03 -22.70 -47.28
CA ILE A 119 17.36 -22.56 -47.92
C ILE A 119 18.48 -23.30 -47.13
N GLU A 120 18.31 -23.48 -45.82
CA GLU A 120 19.34 -24.03 -44.93
C GLU A 120 19.68 -25.52 -45.21
N ARG A 121 18.78 -26.25 -45.88
CA ARG A 121 18.83 -27.72 -46.01
C ARG A 121 19.86 -28.26 -47.01
N HIS A 122 20.62 -27.41 -47.71
CA HIS A 122 21.49 -27.85 -48.82
C HIS A 122 22.94 -27.34 -48.83
N LEU A 123 23.36 -26.45 -47.92
CA LEU A 123 24.69 -25.80 -48.01
C LEU A 123 25.70 -26.06 -46.88
N PHE A 124 25.33 -26.75 -45.79
CA PHE A 124 26.30 -27.18 -44.77
C PHE A 124 26.34 -28.71 -44.59
N ARG A 125 27.22 -29.38 -45.34
CA ARG A 125 27.54 -30.81 -45.15
C ARG A 125 29.02 -31.18 -45.42
N THR A 126 29.98 -30.35 -45.00
CA THR A 126 31.42 -30.66 -44.95
C THR A 126 32.16 -29.70 -43.99
N GLY A 127 33.06 -30.21 -43.13
CA GLY A 127 34.05 -29.43 -42.34
C GLY A 127 33.46 -28.43 -41.33
N VAL A 128 33.50 -28.59 -40.00
CA VAL A 128 34.48 -29.23 -39.11
C VAL A 128 35.88 -28.59 -39.15
N GLN A 129 35.95 -27.25 -39.00
CA GLN A 129 36.99 -26.51 -38.24
C GLN A 129 36.72 -24.99 -38.28
N GLY A 130 35.95 -24.47 -37.31
CA GLY A 130 35.65 -23.02 -37.19
C GLY A 130 35.17 -22.60 -35.81
N ASP A 131 34.07 -23.17 -35.33
CA ASP A 131 33.35 -22.72 -34.11
C ASP A 131 34.19 -22.59 -32.85
N LYS A 132 35.25 -23.40 -32.70
CA LYS A 132 36.10 -23.40 -31.49
C LYS A 132 36.82 -22.08 -31.24
N ILE A 133 37.06 -21.24 -32.25
CA ILE A 133 37.71 -19.93 -32.08
C ILE A 133 36.69 -18.88 -31.62
N VAL A 134 35.47 -18.90 -32.19
CA VAL A 134 34.38 -17.97 -31.83
C VAL A 134 33.85 -18.29 -30.42
N GLN A 135 33.59 -19.57 -30.12
CA GLN A 135 33.14 -19.99 -28.79
C GLN A 135 34.19 -19.74 -27.69
N ALA A 136 35.48 -19.85 -28.00
CA ALA A 136 36.53 -19.51 -27.04
C ALA A 136 36.53 -18.02 -26.67
N ARG A 137 36.40 -17.12 -27.66
CA ARG A 137 36.33 -15.67 -27.41
C ARG A 137 35.11 -15.28 -26.57
N ASN A 138 33.95 -15.82 -26.92
CA ASN A 138 32.70 -15.54 -26.19
C ASN A 138 32.77 -16.00 -24.73
N ARG A 139 33.42 -17.14 -24.44
CA ARG A 139 33.70 -17.52 -23.05
C ARG A 139 34.70 -16.58 -22.38
N THR A 140 35.83 -16.25 -23.01
CA THR A 140 36.81 -15.38 -22.35
C THR A 140 36.28 -13.99 -21.98
N HIS A 141 35.33 -13.41 -22.72
CA HIS A 141 34.72 -12.13 -22.30
C HIS A 141 33.85 -12.30 -21.04
N ILE A 142 33.02 -13.35 -20.98
CA ILE A 142 32.12 -13.62 -19.85
C ILE A 142 32.92 -14.09 -18.63
N ASP A 143 33.80 -15.07 -18.81
CA ASP A 143 34.70 -15.61 -17.79
C ASP A 143 35.61 -14.48 -17.21
N ASN A 144 36.09 -13.53 -18.03
CA ASN A 144 36.80 -12.33 -17.54
C ASN A 144 35.88 -11.31 -16.86
N CYS A 145 34.63 -11.15 -17.30
CA CYS A 145 33.70 -10.21 -16.68
C CYS A 145 33.31 -10.67 -15.26
N ASP A 146 33.07 -11.96 -15.07
CA ASP A 146 32.84 -12.54 -13.73
C ASP A 146 34.13 -12.56 -12.89
N ALA A 147 35.31 -12.74 -13.50
CA ALA A 147 36.60 -12.60 -12.79
C ALA A 147 36.84 -11.15 -12.31
N CYS A 148 36.66 -10.13 -13.17
CA CYS A 148 36.77 -8.73 -12.76
C CYS A 148 35.72 -8.35 -11.70
N ARG A 149 34.52 -8.93 -11.76
CA ARG A 149 33.48 -8.75 -10.74
C ARG A 149 33.88 -9.35 -9.38
N ALA A 150 34.58 -10.49 -9.39
CA ALA A 150 35.20 -11.04 -8.19
C ALA A 150 36.40 -10.21 -7.70
N GLU A 151 37.19 -9.62 -8.61
CA GLU A 151 38.29 -8.71 -8.25
C GLU A 151 37.81 -7.35 -7.70
N GLU A 152 36.71 -6.78 -8.18
CA GLU A 152 36.11 -5.58 -7.56
C GLU A 152 35.58 -5.88 -6.15
N LEU A 153 34.94 -7.04 -5.96
CA LEU A 153 34.51 -7.51 -4.63
C LEU A 153 35.69 -7.83 -3.71
N ALA A 154 36.83 -8.26 -4.25
CA ALA A 154 38.06 -8.48 -3.47
C ALA A 154 38.80 -7.16 -3.18
N ARG A 155 38.83 -6.20 -4.12
CA ARG A 155 39.42 -4.87 -3.94
C ARG A 155 38.67 -4.05 -2.91
N THR A 156 37.34 -3.96 -3.02
CA THR A 156 36.51 -3.28 -2.00
C THR A 156 36.66 -3.87 -0.59
N GLN A 157 37.13 -5.13 -0.45
CA GLN A 157 37.47 -5.75 0.84
C GLN A 157 38.97 -5.64 1.23
N ALA A 158 39.84 -5.23 0.32
CA ALA A 158 41.28 -5.05 0.53
C ALA A 158 41.66 -3.57 0.74
N ASP A 159 40.99 -2.66 0.05
CA ASP A 159 41.24 -1.21 0.08
C ASP A 159 40.79 -0.58 1.41
N GLU A 160 39.91 -1.22 2.19
CA GLU A 160 39.66 -0.88 3.61
C GLU A 160 40.83 -1.27 4.55
N LYS A 161 41.83 -2.02 4.08
CA LYS A 161 42.82 -2.69 4.95
C LYS A 161 44.29 -2.50 4.59
N LYS A 162 44.60 -1.69 3.59
CA LYS A 162 45.97 -1.27 3.29
C LYS A 162 46.04 0.19 2.85
N ASP A 163 46.84 0.95 3.61
CA ASP A 163 47.54 2.17 3.20
C ASP A 163 46.66 3.35 2.74
N LEU A 164 46.57 4.49 3.44
CA LEU A 164 47.20 4.96 4.68
C LEU A 164 48.74 4.89 4.78
N SER A 165 49.44 4.76 3.65
CA SER A 165 50.87 5.10 3.55
C SER A 165 51.29 5.55 2.13
N SER A 166 51.91 6.74 2.05
CA SER A 166 52.81 7.26 0.99
C SER A 166 52.41 7.33 -0.52
N PHE A 167 52.53 8.54 -1.08
CA PHE A 167 52.70 8.93 -2.49
C PHE A 167 54.12 8.57 -3.06
N PRO A 168 54.53 8.91 -4.33
CA PRO A 168 53.90 8.80 -5.68
C PRO A 168 54.88 8.31 -6.82
N GLN A 169 54.42 8.17 -8.10
CA GLN A 169 55.04 8.67 -9.39
C GLN A 169 54.82 7.86 -10.73
N LEU A 170 54.15 8.49 -11.72
CA LEU A 170 54.45 8.72 -13.17
C LEU A 170 54.86 7.64 -14.25
N HIS A 171 54.27 7.81 -15.47
CA HIS A 171 54.72 7.43 -16.87
C HIS A 171 54.74 5.93 -17.35
N ALA A 172 54.63 5.54 -18.65
CA ALA A 172 54.12 6.14 -19.92
C ALA A 172 54.07 5.17 -21.17
N VAL A 173 53.13 5.41 -22.13
CA VAL A 173 53.17 5.26 -23.65
C VAL A 173 53.24 3.90 -24.45
N GLY A 174 52.29 3.71 -25.40
CA GLY A 174 52.47 3.26 -26.83
C GLY A 174 52.09 1.81 -27.28
N ASP A 175 51.81 1.44 -28.56
CA ASP A 175 51.41 2.15 -29.83
C ASP A 175 51.06 1.16 -31.02
N LYS A 176 50.34 1.62 -32.09
CA LYS A 176 50.22 1.14 -33.54
C LYS A 176 49.13 0.13 -34.08
N THR A 177 48.91 0.18 -35.42
CA THR A 177 47.82 -0.39 -36.32
C THR A 177 48.36 -0.65 -37.78
N PRO A 178 47.66 -0.76 -38.97
CA PRO A 178 46.22 -0.91 -39.44
C PRO A 178 45.96 -1.84 -40.72
N MET A 179 44.78 -1.73 -41.40
CA MET A 179 44.37 -2.09 -42.83
C MET A 179 44.03 -3.57 -43.22
N GLY A 180 43.15 -3.95 -44.20
CA GLY A 180 42.21 -3.34 -45.22
C GLY A 180 41.62 -4.47 -46.16
N ASN A 181 40.76 -4.36 -47.22
CA ASN A 181 39.88 -3.33 -47.84
C ASN A 181 38.89 -3.90 -48.95
N ASP A 182 37.80 -3.17 -49.30
CA ASP A 182 37.07 -2.99 -50.62
C ASP A 182 36.06 -3.96 -51.37
N LEU A 183 34.90 -3.37 -51.76
CA LEU A 183 34.09 -3.38 -53.04
C LEU A 183 33.42 -4.68 -53.65
N SER A 184 32.36 -4.67 -54.52
CA SER A 184 31.17 -3.81 -54.81
C SER A 184 30.22 -4.39 -55.93
N LYS A 185 28.93 -3.93 -56.03
CA LYS A 185 28.01 -3.77 -57.24
C LYS A 185 26.49 -4.09 -57.05
N LYS A 186 25.65 -3.90 -58.10
CA LYS A 186 24.22 -3.41 -58.04
C LYS A 186 23.26 -4.03 -59.16
N PRO A 187 21.99 -3.58 -59.43
CA PRO A 187 20.80 -4.48 -59.59
C PRO A 187 19.90 -4.25 -60.84
N GLU A 188 18.69 -4.88 -60.93
CA GLU A 188 17.55 -4.36 -61.74
C GLU A 188 16.12 -4.87 -61.36
N LYS A 189 15.05 -4.49 -62.10
CA LYS A 189 13.59 -4.63 -61.79
C LYS A 189 12.71 -5.06 -62.99
N VAL A 190 11.52 -5.67 -62.75
CA VAL A 190 10.30 -5.64 -63.63
C VAL A 190 9.02 -5.74 -62.76
N ALA A 191 7.84 -5.29 -63.25
CA ALA A 191 6.51 -5.41 -62.60
C ALA A 191 5.35 -5.35 -63.62
N ASP A 192 4.13 -5.85 -63.29
CA ASP A 192 2.86 -5.33 -63.88
C ASP A 192 1.52 -5.78 -63.20
N LYS A 193 0.54 -4.86 -63.16
CA LYS A 193 -0.97 -4.92 -63.26
C LYS A 193 -1.83 -6.08 -62.67
N SER A 194 -3.17 -5.97 -62.51
CA SER A 194 -4.10 -4.99 -61.87
C SER A 194 -5.56 -5.22 -62.34
N TRP A 195 -6.55 -5.34 -61.45
CA TRP A 195 -8.01 -5.35 -61.78
C TRP A 195 -8.82 -4.51 -60.77
N MET A 196 -10.04 -4.10 -61.16
CA MET A 196 -10.94 -3.16 -60.47
C MET A 196 -12.42 -3.57 -60.72
N ILE A 197 -13.46 -3.04 -60.07
CA ILE A 197 -13.59 -1.92 -59.11
C ILE A 197 -14.40 -2.44 -57.86
N GLU A 198 -15.14 -1.76 -56.96
CA GLU A 198 -15.84 -0.47 -56.84
C GLU A 198 -15.67 0.12 -55.40
N ARG A 199 -16.45 1.15 -55.00
CA ARG A 199 -16.36 1.83 -53.68
C ARG A 199 -17.69 2.45 -53.20
N SER A 200 -17.80 2.63 -51.88
CA SER A 200 -18.62 3.67 -51.25
C SER A 200 -17.97 4.17 -49.93
N ASP A 201 -17.23 5.26 -50.04
CA ASP A 201 -16.95 6.35 -49.10
C ASP A 201 -16.87 6.09 -47.57
N VAL A 202 -15.68 6.36 -47.01
CA VAL A 202 -15.42 6.72 -45.61
C VAL A 202 -14.38 7.86 -45.60
N PRO A 203 -14.59 9.00 -44.91
CA PRO A 203 -13.60 10.09 -44.84
C PRO A 203 -12.39 9.80 -43.94
N ASP A 204 -11.30 10.54 -44.14
CA ASP A 204 -10.00 10.32 -43.50
C ASP A 204 -9.95 10.65 -41.99
N LEU A 205 -9.05 9.97 -41.27
CA LEU A 205 -8.73 10.27 -39.87
C LEU A 205 -7.21 10.19 -39.59
N GLU A 206 -6.46 11.21 -40.03
CA GLU A 206 -5.08 11.44 -39.58
C GLU A 206 -4.96 12.77 -38.82
N LYS A 207 -4.90 12.70 -37.49
CA LYS A 207 -4.15 13.64 -36.63
C LYS A 207 -3.48 12.83 -35.52
N GLY A 208 -2.18 13.06 -35.33
CA GLY A 208 -1.32 12.18 -34.52
C GLY A 208 -1.36 12.43 -33.02
N LEU A 209 -0.97 11.41 -32.25
CA LEU A 209 -0.77 11.52 -30.81
C LEU A 209 0.45 12.39 -30.49
N ALA A 210 0.24 13.43 -29.69
CA ALA A 210 1.29 14.02 -28.86
C ALA A 210 1.21 13.39 -27.47
N LEU A 211 2.32 12.87 -26.95
CA LEU A 211 2.38 12.33 -25.59
C LEU A 211 2.44 13.48 -24.57
N THR A 212 1.39 13.62 -23.76
CA THR A 212 1.41 14.47 -22.56
C THR A 212 2.01 13.72 -21.38
N ASP A 213 2.80 14.40 -20.54
CA ASP A 213 3.46 13.81 -19.36
C ASP A 213 2.57 13.88 -18.10
N GLU A 214 1.25 13.88 -18.28
CA GLU A 214 0.27 13.97 -17.21
C GLU A 214 0.16 12.64 -16.45
N GLU A 215 0.41 12.64 -15.13
CA GLU A 215 0.02 11.54 -14.25
C GLU A 215 -1.41 11.77 -13.73
N TYR A 216 -2.26 10.76 -13.86
CA TYR A 216 -3.59 10.71 -13.28
C TYR A 216 -3.66 9.57 -12.26
N ASN A 217 -4.25 9.82 -11.09
CA ASN A 217 -4.71 8.77 -10.19
C ASN A 217 -6.19 8.51 -10.50
N ALA A 218 -6.56 7.24 -10.65
CA ALA A 218 -7.95 6.86 -10.91
C ALA A 218 -8.36 5.65 -10.07
N SER A 219 -9.65 5.63 -9.70
CA SER A 219 -10.29 4.49 -9.06
C SER A 219 -11.36 3.88 -9.98
N ILE A 220 -11.39 2.56 -10.04
CA ILE A 220 -12.36 1.78 -10.84
C ILE A 220 -13.13 0.85 -9.91
N SER A 221 -14.44 0.79 -10.06
CA SER A 221 -15.26 -0.31 -9.51
C SER A 221 -15.43 -1.42 -10.57
N ILE A 222 -15.20 -2.67 -10.17
CA ILE A 222 -15.02 -3.82 -11.07
C ILE A 222 -15.97 -4.95 -10.65
N PHE A 223 -17.04 -5.11 -11.42
CA PHE A 223 -18.12 -6.05 -11.15
C PHE A 223 -17.76 -7.48 -11.58
N GLY A 224 -18.35 -8.47 -10.91
CA GLY A 224 -18.25 -9.89 -11.29
C GLY A 224 -16.95 -10.60 -10.92
N MET A 225 -15.95 -9.91 -10.34
CA MET A 225 -14.82 -10.55 -9.65
C MET A 225 -15.35 -11.46 -8.52
N SER A 226 -14.82 -12.68 -8.41
CA SER A 226 -15.41 -13.73 -7.56
C SER A 226 -14.39 -14.61 -6.82
N CYS A 227 -13.10 -14.33 -6.96
CA CYS A 227 -12.03 -14.82 -6.08
C CYS A 227 -10.76 -13.97 -6.25
N SER A 228 -9.77 -14.24 -5.40
CA SER A 228 -8.40 -13.68 -5.44
C SER A 228 -7.74 -13.78 -6.83
N SER A 229 -7.87 -14.94 -7.49
CA SER A 229 -7.30 -15.16 -8.83
C SER A 229 -7.99 -14.38 -9.95
N CYS A 230 -9.29 -14.06 -9.82
CA CYS A 230 -9.97 -13.13 -10.76
C CYS A 230 -9.28 -11.76 -10.70
N ALA A 231 -9.16 -11.21 -9.49
CA ALA A 231 -8.54 -9.91 -9.29
C ALA A 231 -7.04 -9.92 -9.68
N GLY A 232 -6.29 -10.97 -9.39
CA GLY A 232 -4.90 -11.11 -9.85
C GLY A 232 -4.77 -11.21 -11.38
N THR A 233 -5.76 -11.80 -12.06
CA THR A 233 -5.83 -11.82 -13.53
C THR A 233 -6.08 -10.41 -14.09
N VAL A 234 -6.91 -9.60 -13.40
CA VAL A 234 -7.11 -8.19 -13.73
C VAL A 234 -5.85 -7.36 -13.46
N THR A 235 -5.22 -7.49 -12.29
CA THR A 235 -3.96 -6.80 -11.94
C THR A 235 -2.93 -7.01 -13.05
N SER A 236 -2.59 -8.27 -13.34
CA SER A 236 -1.58 -8.56 -14.35
C SER A 236 -1.99 -8.32 -15.80
N ALA A 237 -3.25 -8.03 -16.09
CA ALA A 237 -3.65 -7.53 -17.41
C ALA A 237 -3.49 -6.00 -17.53
N ILE A 238 -3.79 -5.26 -16.45
CA ILE A 238 -3.62 -3.81 -16.38
C ILE A 238 -2.12 -3.45 -16.27
N GLU A 239 -1.32 -4.21 -15.52
CA GLU A 239 0.16 -4.12 -15.49
C GLU A 239 0.82 -4.33 -16.87
N GLN A 240 0.12 -4.95 -17.83
CA GLN A 240 0.64 -5.20 -19.19
C GLN A 240 0.41 -4.03 -20.16
N LEU A 241 -0.17 -2.91 -19.70
CA LEU A 241 -0.38 -1.68 -20.44
C LEU A 241 0.76 -0.69 -20.17
N SER A 242 1.44 -0.22 -21.22
CA SER A 242 2.67 0.57 -21.12
C SER A 242 2.51 1.98 -20.53
N PHE A 243 1.26 2.43 -20.35
CA PHE A 243 0.91 3.72 -19.74
C PHE A 243 0.46 3.60 -18.27
N VAL A 244 0.35 2.39 -17.72
CA VAL A 244 0.05 2.19 -16.30
C VAL A 244 1.36 2.15 -15.50
N LYS A 245 1.46 2.99 -14.48
CA LYS A 245 2.64 3.09 -13.60
C LYS A 245 2.55 2.14 -12.40
N SER A 246 1.34 1.95 -11.88
CA SER A 246 1.02 1.10 -10.73
C SER A 246 -0.48 0.81 -10.71
N VAL A 247 -0.86 -0.39 -10.28
CA VAL A 247 -2.25 -0.80 -10.06
C VAL A 247 -2.33 -1.76 -8.87
N ASP A 248 -3.24 -1.49 -7.94
CA ASP A 248 -3.72 -2.47 -6.95
C ASP A 248 -5.18 -2.84 -7.28
N VAL A 249 -5.53 -4.11 -7.13
CA VAL A 249 -6.89 -4.62 -7.37
C VAL A 249 -7.38 -5.34 -6.12
N ALA A 250 -8.15 -4.63 -5.31
CA ALA A 250 -8.71 -5.11 -4.06
C ALA A 250 -10.00 -5.89 -4.33
N PHE A 251 -9.89 -7.22 -4.36
CA PHE A 251 -11.03 -8.13 -4.53
C PHE A 251 -12.12 -7.90 -3.46
N LEU A 252 -11.73 -7.60 -2.22
CA LEU A 252 -12.67 -7.41 -1.10
C LEU A 252 -13.52 -6.13 -1.23
N THR A 253 -13.04 -5.11 -1.94
CA THR A 253 -13.75 -3.86 -2.23
C THR A 253 -14.28 -3.80 -3.67
N HIS A 254 -14.20 -4.90 -4.43
CA HIS A 254 -14.56 -4.93 -5.86
C HIS A 254 -14.00 -3.74 -6.66
N SER A 255 -12.76 -3.33 -6.38
CA SER A 255 -12.20 -2.11 -6.94
C SER A 255 -10.74 -2.25 -7.34
N ALA A 256 -10.27 -1.31 -8.17
CA ALA A 256 -8.87 -1.09 -8.46
C ALA A 256 -8.50 0.39 -8.23
N SER A 257 -7.30 0.62 -7.72
CA SER A 257 -6.68 1.95 -7.65
C SER A 257 -5.42 1.95 -8.50
N LEU A 258 -5.30 2.88 -9.44
CA LEU A 258 -4.22 2.86 -10.42
C LEU A 258 -3.76 4.26 -10.82
N THR A 259 -2.50 4.34 -11.25
CA THR A 259 -1.87 5.57 -11.75
C THR A 259 -1.57 5.39 -13.23
N ILE A 260 -2.18 6.22 -14.08
CA ILE A 260 -2.00 6.27 -15.53
C ILE A 260 -1.13 7.46 -15.90
N ARG A 261 -0.37 7.33 -16.98
CA ARG A 261 0.32 8.42 -17.68
C ARG A 261 -0.34 8.71 -19.03
N GLY A 262 -0.35 9.96 -19.46
CA GLY A 262 -0.83 10.37 -20.78
C GLY A 262 -2.31 10.76 -20.82
N PRO A 263 -2.93 10.82 -22.02
CA PRO A 263 -4.25 11.41 -22.22
C PRO A 263 -5.38 10.59 -21.61
N LYS A 264 -6.52 11.24 -21.39
CA LYS A 264 -7.74 10.62 -20.82
C LYS A 264 -8.29 9.44 -21.65
N GLU A 265 -7.94 9.37 -22.93
CA GLU A 265 -8.29 8.24 -23.81
C GLU A 265 -7.71 6.90 -23.31
N ASN A 266 -6.62 6.93 -22.54
CA ASN A 266 -6.04 5.74 -21.90
C ASN A 266 -6.97 5.10 -20.85
N PHE A 267 -7.96 5.83 -20.32
CA PHE A 267 -8.97 5.28 -19.41
C PHE A 267 -9.88 4.26 -20.12
N ASP A 268 -10.37 4.60 -21.32
CA ASP A 268 -11.25 3.72 -22.10
C ASP A 268 -10.54 2.44 -22.54
N GLU A 269 -9.22 2.50 -22.81
CA GLU A 269 -8.44 1.29 -23.08
C GLU A 269 -8.40 0.35 -21.84
N VAL A 270 -8.24 0.88 -20.62
CA VAL A 270 -8.28 0.06 -19.39
C VAL A 270 -9.65 -0.60 -19.20
N LEU A 271 -10.75 0.11 -19.43
CA LEU A 271 -12.09 -0.51 -19.41
C LEU A 271 -12.22 -1.60 -20.48
N SER A 272 -11.73 -1.35 -21.70
CA SER A 272 -11.76 -2.35 -22.78
C SER A 272 -10.95 -3.63 -22.46
N VAL A 273 -9.94 -3.53 -21.59
CA VAL A 273 -9.18 -4.68 -21.07
C VAL A 273 -9.95 -5.41 -19.97
N ILE A 274 -10.61 -4.70 -19.05
CA ILE A 274 -11.46 -5.28 -17.99
C ILE A 274 -12.66 -6.02 -18.61
N ASP A 275 -13.37 -5.39 -19.54
CA ASP A 275 -14.42 -5.98 -20.37
C ASP A 275 -13.87 -7.09 -21.29
N GLY A 276 -12.62 -6.95 -21.72
CA GLY A 276 -11.88 -7.94 -22.49
C GLY A 276 -11.60 -9.24 -21.72
N LEU A 277 -11.35 -9.15 -20.41
CA LEU A 277 -11.34 -10.30 -19.49
C LEU A 277 -12.76 -10.79 -19.15
N GLY A 278 -13.76 -9.93 -19.33
CA GLY A 278 -15.17 -10.25 -19.12
C GLY A 278 -15.65 -9.98 -17.69
N TYR A 279 -14.97 -9.08 -16.97
CA TYR A 279 -15.56 -8.32 -15.88
C TYR A 279 -16.27 -7.09 -16.48
N GLU A 280 -16.96 -6.29 -15.67
CA GLU A 280 -17.52 -4.99 -16.10
C GLU A 280 -16.83 -3.91 -15.25
N GLY A 281 -16.41 -2.79 -15.83
CA GLY A 281 -15.70 -1.71 -15.12
C GLY A 281 -16.38 -0.35 -15.21
N GLU A 282 -16.28 0.45 -14.15
CA GLU A 282 -16.76 1.85 -14.11
C GLU A 282 -15.76 2.72 -13.33
N PHE A 283 -15.27 3.81 -13.93
CA PHE A 283 -14.44 4.80 -13.21
C PHE A 283 -15.26 5.57 -12.18
N GLN A 284 -14.73 5.69 -10.97
CA GLN A 284 -15.41 6.34 -9.84
C GLN A 284 -14.79 7.69 -9.46
N ASP A 285 -13.47 7.85 -9.61
CA ASP A 285 -12.75 9.11 -9.47
C ASP A 285 -11.55 9.14 -10.42
N ILE A 286 -11.22 10.33 -10.94
CA ILE A 286 -10.11 10.61 -11.86
C ILE A 286 -9.49 11.96 -11.44
N SER A 287 -8.47 11.89 -10.59
CA SER A 287 -7.71 13.07 -10.13
C SER A 287 -6.46 13.26 -10.98
N LEU A 288 -6.38 14.40 -11.68
CA LEU A 288 -5.15 14.86 -12.32
C LEU A 288 -4.14 15.25 -11.23
N LYS A 289 -2.90 14.80 -11.35
CA LYS A 289 -1.82 15.05 -10.38
C LYS A 289 -1.13 16.42 -10.62
N SER A 290 -1.93 17.46 -10.81
CA SER A 290 -1.46 18.82 -11.14
C SER A 290 -1.21 19.71 -9.92
N SER A 291 -0.37 20.74 -10.09
CA SER A 291 -0.10 21.79 -9.12
C SER A 291 -1.27 22.80 -8.97
N PRO A 292 -1.36 23.52 -7.83
CA PRO A 292 -2.29 24.65 -7.66
C PRO A 292 -2.00 25.80 -8.65
N PRO A 293 -2.99 26.68 -8.91
CA PRO A 293 -2.87 27.77 -9.89
C PRO A 293 -2.03 28.97 -9.41
N SER A 294 -1.57 29.74 -10.38
CA SER A 294 -0.56 30.81 -10.30
C SER A 294 -0.79 31.94 -9.30
N ARG A 295 0.24 32.27 -8.49
CA ARG A 295 0.60 33.66 -8.12
C ARG A 295 2.03 33.72 -7.56
N ARG A 296 2.89 34.55 -8.19
CA ARG A 296 4.30 34.85 -7.83
C ARG A 296 5.20 33.61 -7.65
N ASP A 297 5.75 33.14 -8.76
CA ASP A 297 6.68 32.03 -8.77
C ASP A 297 8.06 32.43 -8.21
N ILE A 298 8.30 32.07 -6.94
CA ILE A 298 9.65 32.06 -6.34
C ILE A 298 10.31 30.72 -6.69
N TYR A 299 11.55 30.75 -7.17
CA TYR A 299 12.35 29.58 -7.52
C TYR A 299 13.53 29.44 -6.54
N ALA A 300 13.80 28.21 -6.12
CA ALA A 300 15.07 27.84 -5.49
C ALA A 300 15.99 27.20 -6.53
N ALA A 301 17.11 27.84 -6.82
CA ALA A 301 18.23 27.21 -7.54
C ALA A 301 19.31 26.78 -6.55
N THR A 302 19.84 25.58 -6.74
CA THR A 302 21.06 25.10 -6.09
C THR A 302 22.12 24.92 -7.17
N ALA A 303 23.28 25.53 -6.99
CA ALA A 303 24.41 25.46 -7.90
C ALA A 303 25.70 25.07 -7.16
N SER A 304 26.58 24.34 -7.84
CA SER A 304 27.98 24.25 -7.43
C SER A 304 28.69 25.57 -7.74
N ILE A 305 29.54 26.04 -6.83
CA ILE A 305 30.43 27.18 -7.06
C ILE A 305 31.88 26.73 -6.93
N GLY A 306 32.58 26.65 -8.05
CA GLY A 306 34.01 26.34 -8.11
C GLY A 306 34.87 27.54 -7.73
N GLY A 307 35.99 27.29 -7.03
CA GLY A 307 36.98 28.30 -6.66
C GLY A 307 36.79 28.97 -5.30
N MET A 308 35.76 28.63 -4.52
CA MET A 308 35.61 29.13 -3.14
C MET A 308 36.63 28.47 -2.20
N THR A 309 37.53 29.24 -1.58
CA THR A 309 38.60 28.70 -0.72
C THR A 309 38.53 29.09 0.76
N CYS A 310 37.74 30.11 1.12
CA CYS A 310 37.68 30.62 2.49
C CYS A 310 36.40 31.47 2.73
N GLY A 311 36.12 31.80 4.00
CA GLY A 311 34.93 32.55 4.41
C GLY A 311 34.80 33.96 3.80
N SER A 312 35.88 34.57 3.30
CA SER A 312 35.79 35.82 2.53
C SER A 312 35.20 35.62 1.13
N CYS A 313 35.45 34.47 0.47
CA CYS A 313 34.80 34.13 -0.80
C CYS A 313 33.28 34.06 -0.64
N VAL A 314 32.84 33.36 0.42
CA VAL A 314 31.43 33.27 0.83
C VAL A 314 30.83 34.67 0.99
N GLY A 315 31.46 35.54 1.78
CA GLY A 315 30.99 36.91 2.01
C GLY A 315 30.94 37.78 0.75
N THR A 316 31.86 37.61 -0.19
CA THR A 316 31.84 38.30 -1.49
C THR A 316 30.65 37.85 -2.36
N ILE A 317 30.43 36.55 -2.49
CA ILE A 317 29.34 35.98 -3.32
C ILE A 317 27.97 36.33 -2.70
N THR A 318 27.82 36.16 -1.38
CA THR A 318 26.59 36.52 -0.67
C THR A 318 26.24 38.00 -0.87
N ARG A 319 27.19 38.92 -0.78
CA ARG A 319 26.94 40.36 -1.01
C ARG A 319 26.57 40.68 -2.45
N GLY A 320 27.36 40.22 -3.43
CA GLY A 320 27.11 40.53 -4.85
C GLY A 320 25.74 40.03 -5.34
N ILE A 321 25.21 38.96 -4.74
CA ILE A 321 23.87 38.46 -5.04
C ILE A 321 22.77 39.15 -4.21
N GLN A 322 23.05 39.58 -2.97
CA GLN A 322 22.10 40.37 -2.17
C GLN A 322 21.84 41.78 -2.73
N GLU A 323 22.70 42.28 -3.63
CA GLU A 323 22.48 43.53 -4.37
C GLU A 323 21.48 43.38 -5.54
N LEU A 324 21.07 42.15 -5.90
CA LEU A 324 20.07 41.89 -6.95
C LEU A 324 18.63 42.02 -6.40
N PRO A 325 17.79 42.96 -6.91
CA PRO A 325 16.51 43.32 -6.31
C PRO A 325 15.40 42.27 -6.45
N PHE A 326 15.68 41.13 -7.08
CA PHE A 326 14.75 40.01 -7.28
C PHE A 326 15.17 38.74 -6.53
N VAL A 327 16.30 38.76 -5.82
CA VAL A 327 16.77 37.66 -4.98
C VAL A 327 16.22 37.86 -3.56
N THR A 328 15.45 36.90 -3.09
CA THR A 328 14.81 36.90 -1.76
C THR A 328 15.74 36.37 -0.68
N ASN A 329 16.61 35.41 -1.02
CA ASN A 329 17.53 34.76 -0.09
C ASN A 329 18.75 34.16 -0.84
N VAL A 330 19.89 34.08 -0.16
CA VAL A 330 21.10 33.40 -0.66
C VAL A 330 21.89 32.80 0.48
N VAL A 331 22.14 31.49 0.39
CA VAL A 331 22.92 30.71 1.35
C VAL A 331 24.06 30.03 0.59
N VAL A 332 25.31 30.33 0.97
CA VAL A 332 26.52 29.81 0.32
C VAL A 332 27.23 28.87 1.29
N ASP A 333 27.42 27.61 0.88
CA ASP A 333 28.10 26.56 1.65
C ASP A 333 29.51 26.31 1.10
N LEU A 334 30.50 26.68 1.92
CA LEU A 334 31.92 26.48 1.63
C LEU A 334 32.36 25.01 1.71
N LEU A 335 31.71 24.19 2.55
CA LEU A 335 32.06 22.78 2.72
C LEU A 335 31.47 21.94 1.58
N GLY A 336 30.23 22.22 1.18
CA GLY A 336 29.58 21.62 0.02
C GLY A 336 30.06 22.17 -1.34
N SER A 337 30.90 23.22 -1.37
CA SER A 337 31.31 23.93 -2.60
C SER A 337 30.14 24.34 -3.49
N GLY A 338 29.08 24.88 -2.87
CA GLY A 338 27.83 25.19 -3.54
C GLY A 338 27.01 26.26 -2.84
N ALA A 339 25.92 26.67 -3.45
CA ALA A 339 25.04 27.71 -2.95
C ALA A 339 23.59 27.48 -3.37
N LYS A 340 22.68 27.95 -2.53
CA LYS A 340 21.24 27.98 -2.77
C LYS A 340 20.77 29.43 -2.86
N PHE A 341 20.05 29.75 -3.93
CA PHE A 341 19.46 31.05 -4.20
C PHE A 341 17.95 30.91 -4.26
N GLU A 342 17.22 31.82 -3.62
CA GLU A 342 15.76 31.87 -3.67
C GLU A 342 15.39 33.22 -4.29
N PHE A 343 14.76 33.21 -5.47
CA PHE A 343 14.59 34.39 -6.32
C PHE A 343 13.29 34.31 -7.12
N GLU A 344 12.73 35.46 -7.48
CA GLU A 344 11.50 35.52 -8.28
C GLU A 344 11.78 35.34 -9.79
N GLY A 345 11.00 34.52 -10.49
CA GLY A 345 11.03 34.39 -11.96
C GLY A 345 12.23 33.59 -12.50
N ARG A 346 11.97 32.46 -13.16
CA ARG A 346 12.99 31.47 -13.55
C ARG A 346 13.99 32.02 -14.57
N GLU A 347 13.53 32.88 -15.46
CA GLU A 347 14.30 33.55 -16.51
C GLU A 347 15.44 34.45 -15.98
N ARG A 348 15.44 34.80 -14.69
CA ARG A 348 16.49 35.62 -14.06
C ARG A 348 17.63 34.81 -13.43
N LEU A 349 17.63 33.49 -13.60
CA LEU A 349 18.72 32.61 -13.16
C LEU A 349 20.04 32.92 -13.90
N ASP A 350 19.96 33.27 -15.17
CA ASP A 350 21.12 33.60 -16.02
C ASP A 350 21.80 34.90 -15.56
N GLU A 351 21.06 35.84 -14.94
CA GLU A 351 21.61 37.05 -14.33
C GLU A 351 22.43 36.71 -13.06
N ILE A 352 21.96 35.75 -12.26
CA ILE A 352 22.68 35.26 -11.06
C ILE A 352 23.99 34.57 -11.49
N GLN A 353 23.96 33.75 -12.55
CA GLN A 353 25.16 33.12 -13.11
C GLN A 353 26.20 34.17 -13.54
N GLN A 354 25.78 35.18 -14.31
CA GLN A 354 26.68 36.25 -14.78
C GLN A 354 27.31 37.04 -13.62
N VAL A 355 26.62 37.23 -12.49
CA VAL A 355 27.18 37.88 -11.31
C VAL A 355 28.23 37.01 -10.62
N VAL A 356 28.03 35.69 -10.47
CA VAL A 356 29.03 34.80 -9.84
C VAL A 356 30.27 34.64 -10.72
N GLU A 357 30.09 34.45 -12.03
CA GLU A 357 31.19 34.38 -12.99
C GLU A 357 31.93 35.72 -13.10
N GLY A 358 31.21 36.84 -13.08
CA GLY A 358 31.78 38.19 -13.02
C GLY A 358 32.57 38.50 -11.75
N LEU A 359 32.28 37.81 -10.64
CA LEU A 359 33.06 37.84 -9.40
C LEU A 359 34.27 36.88 -9.41
N GLY A 360 34.46 36.11 -10.49
CA GLY A 360 35.62 35.24 -10.70
C GLY A 360 35.47 33.80 -10.20
N TYR A 361 34.24 33.32 -9.99
CA TYR A 361 33.96 31.95 -9.54
C TYR A 361 33.20 31.15 -10.60
N GLU A 362 33.46 29.85 -10.71
CA GLU A 362 32.80 28.96 -11.67
C GLU A 362 31.40 28.59 -11.16
N PHE A 363 30.35 28.66 -12.00
CA PHE A 363 28.95 28.48 -11.58
C PHE A 363 28.24 27.39 -12.38
N VAL A 364 27.78 26.33 -11.71
CA VAL A 364 27.11 25.20 -12.36
C VAL A 364 25.81 24.86 -11.64
N VAL A 365 24.67 25.21 -12.25
CA VAL A 365 23.33 24.93 -11.70
C VAL A 365 23.08 23.42 -11.64
N THR A 366 22.93 22.88 -10.45
CA THR A 366 22.64 21.46 -10.19
C THR A 366 21.14 21.17 -10.27
N GLN A 367 20.32 22.07 -9.73
CA GLN A 367 18.86 21.92 -9.67
C GLN A 367 18.19 23.28 -9.53
N CYS A 368 17.12 23.55 -10.31
CA CYS A 368 16.24 24.71 -10.10
C CYS A 368 14.79 24.23 -10.00
N VAL A 369 14.11 24.55 -8.91
CA VAL A 369 12.74 24.12 -8.59
C VAL A 369 11.88 25.28 -8.09
N PRO A 370 10.58 25.35 -8.43
CA PRO A 370 9.68 26.33 -7.82
C PRO A 370 9.48 26.02 -6.33
N LEU A 371 9.65 27.03 -5.49
CA LEU A 371 9.38 26.94 -4.05
C LEU A 371 7.87 26.95 -3.82
N LYS A 372 7.28 25.77 -3.61
CA LYS A 372 5.98 25.66 -2.97
C LYS A 372 6.11 26.13 -1.52
N GLN A 373 5.50 27.25 -1.18
CA GLN A 373 5.30 27.63 0.23
C GLN A 373 4.29 26.70 0.88
N ASN A 374 4.76 25.55 1.36
CA ASN A 374 4.09 24.83 2.44
C ASN A 374 4.34 25.62 3.73
N GLY A 375 3.44 26.54 4.06
CA GLY A 375 3.49 27.31 5.30
C GLY A 375 3.42 26.40 6.53
N THR A 376 4.56 26.19 7.18
CA THR A 376 4.67 25.55 8.50
C THR A 376 5.56 26.41 9.39
N GLY A 377 5.11 27.64 9.64
CA GLY A 377 5.57 28.49 10.73
C GLY A 377 4.48 28.60 11.80
N PRO A 378 4.80 28.92 13.07
CA PRO A 378 3.85 28.79 14.19
C PRO A 378 2.70 29.81 14.27
N ASP A 379 2.48 30.64 13.24
CA ASP A 379 1.61 31.82 13.27
C ASP A 379 0.53 31.87 12.16
N ASP A 380 0.14 30.73 11.56
CA ASP A 380 -0.91 30.70 10.54
C ASP A 380 -2.33 30.62 11.15
N ASN A 381 -2.79 31.74 11.73
CA ASN A 381 -4.20 31.97 12.05
C ASN A 381 -5.03 32.40 10.80
N GLY A 382 -4.71 31.85 9.63
CA GLY A 382 -5.49 32.00 8.41
C GLY A 382 -6.84 31.27 8.50
N PRO A 383 -7.97 31.89 8.08
CA PRO A 383 -9.28 31.26 8.17
C PRO A 383 -9.42 30.11 7.15
N LEU A 384 -9.48 28.88 7.66
CA LEU A 384 -9.62 27.63 6.92
C LEU A 384 -10.83 27.67 5.96
N LYS A 385 -10.61 27.41 4.67
CA LYS A 385 -11.69 27.31 3.67
C LYS A 385 -12.25 25.89 3.62
N ARG A 386 -13.57 25.75 3.71
CA ARG A 386 -14.29 24.47 3.72
C ARG A 386 -15.00 24.25 2.39
N THR A 387 -14.74 23.11 1.74
CA THR A 387 -15.45 22.65 0.55
C THR A 387 -16.50 21.62 0.94
N VAL A 388 -17.72 21.76 0.40
CA VAL A 388 -18.84 20.84 0.60
C VAL A 388 -19.55 20.55 -0.72
N GLU A 389 -20.18 19.39 -0.81
CA GLU A 389 -21.16 19.07 -1.85
C GLU A 389 -22.55 19.10 -1.22
N ILE A 390 -23.53 19.71 -1.90
CA ILE A 390 -24.91 19.87 -1.40
C ILE A 390 -25.86 19.33 -2.46
N GLN A 391 -26.66 18.33 -2.09
CA GLN A 391 -27.77 17.83 -2.90
C GLN A 391 -28.99 18.72 -2.69
N VAL A 392 -29.62 19.16 -3.78
CA VAL A 392 -30.85 19.94 -3.78
C VAL A 392 -31.98 19.13 -4.41
N ASP A 393 -32.90 18.65 -3.58
CA ASP A 393 -34.11 17.96 -4.04
C ASP A 393 -35.24 18.97 -4.33
N GLY A 394 -36.22 18.57 -5.14
CA GLY A 394 -37.33 19.44 -5.58
C GLY A 394 -37.06 20.25 -6.86
N MET A 395 -35.98 19.97 -7.58
CA MET A 395 -35.66 20.60 -8.86
C MET A 395 -36.49 20.01 -10.01
N PHE A 396 -37.66 20.59 -10.30
CA PHE A 396 -38.56 20.11 -11.36
C PHE A 396 -38.40 20.80 -12.73
N CYS A 397 -37.43 21.71 -12.89
CA CYS A 397 -37.35 22.59 -14.05
C CYS A 397 -35.92 22.92 -14.53
N HIS A 398 -35.75 23.21 -15.82
CA HIS A 398 -34.46 23.64 -16.39
C HIS A 398 -33.97 25.01 -15.87
N HIS A 399 -34.89 25.86 -15.40
CA HIS A 399 -34.61 27.18 -14.82
C HIS A 399 -34.30 27.10 -13.31
N CYS A 400 -34.41 25.91 -12.71
CA CYS A 400 -34.23 25.69 -11.27
C CYS A 400 -32.75 25.77 -10.84
N PRO A 401 -31.76 25.20 -11.58
CA PRO A 401 -30.34 25.45 -11.32
C PRO A 401 -29.97 26.93 -11.31
N GLU A 402 -30.46 27.69 -12.30
CA GLU A 402 -30.12 29.11 -12.47
C GLU A 402 -30.62 29.99 -11.31
N LYS A 403 -31.81 29.67 -10.77
CA LYS A 403 -32.31 30.31 -9.53
C LYS A 403 -31.46 30.01 -8.30
N ILE A 404 -30.98 28.77 -8.16
CA ILE A 404 -30.14 28.39 -7.02
C ILE A 404 -28.78 29.08 -7.14
N LEU A 405 -28.19 29.11 -8.35
CA LEU A 405 -26.94 29.84 -8.61
C LEU A 405 -27.09 31.34 -8.32
N SER A 406 -28.16 32.00 -8.79
CA SER A 406 -28.36 33.43 -8.50
C SER A 406 -28.62 33.74 -7.02
N ALA A 407 -29.19 32.81 -6.25
CA ALA A 407 -29.31 32.94 -4.79
C ALA A 407 -27.96 32.75 -4.07
N LEU A 408 -27.06 31.92 -4.60
CA LEU A 408 -25.69 31.75 -4.09
C LEU A 408 -24.79 32.94 -4.46
N GLU A 409 -24.92 33.46 -5.68
CA GLU A 409 -24.20 34.66 -6.19
C GLU A 409 -24.67 35.96 -5.52
N ALA A 410 -25.89 35.98 -4.96
CA ALA A 410 -26.40 37.08 -4.14
C ALA A 410 -25.90 37.06 -2.68
N MET A 411 -25.16 36.03 -2.26
CA MET A 411 -24.39 36.06 -1.01
C MET A 411 -23.02 36.71 -1.23
N ASP A 412 -22.35 37.05 -0.13
CA ASP A 412 -21.14 37.87 -0.16
C ASP A 412 -19.98 37.21 -0.92
N SER A 413 -19.68 37.74 -2.11
CA SER A 413 -18.92 37.05 -3.16
C SER A 413 -17.45 36.76 -2.84
N GLU A 414 -16.87 37.40 -1.82
CA GLU A 414 -15.52 37.07 -1.33
C GLU A 414 -15.52 35.82 -0.41
N SER A 415 -16.69 35.44 0.13
CA SER A 415 -16.85 34.39 1.14
C SER A 415 -17.34 33.04 0.62
N VAL A 416 -17.91 33.00 -0.60
CA VAL A 416 -18.48 31.79 -1.25
C VAL A 416 -18.01 31.68 -2.69
N SER A 417 -17.58 30.49 -3.10
CA SER A 417 -17.19 30.17 -4.47
C SER A 417 -17.80 28.85 -4.92
N VAL A 418 -18.49 28.84 -6.06
CA VAL A 418 -19.03 27.62 -6.67
C VAL A 418 -17.94 26.97 -7.52
N VAL A 419 -17.59 25.72 -7.19
CA VAL A 419 -16.54 24.93 -7.87
C VAL A 419 -17.14 24.07 -8.98
N GLU A 420 -18.35 23.54 -8.77
CA GLU A 420 -19.10 22.80 -9.78
C GLU A 420 -20.59 23.17 -9.69
N SER A 421 -21.18 23.52 -10.83
CA SER A 421 -22.53 24.06 -10.94
C SER A 421 -23.61 22.98 -11.14
N LEU A 422 -24.81 23.29 -10.65
CA LEU A 422 -25.99 22.42 -10.78
C LEU A 422 -26.39 22.24 -12.24
N THR A 423 -26.82 21.03 -12.58
CA THR A 423 -27.42 20.70 -13.88
C THR A 423 -28.71 19.92 -13.65
N PHE A 424 -29.71 20.02 -14.53
CA PHE A 424 -30.98 19.28 -14.35
C PHE A 424 -30.82 17.74 -14.21
N LYS A 425 -29.70 17.17 -14.65
CA LYS A 425 -29.34 15.74 -14.45
C LYS A 425 -28.43 15.46 -13.23
N LYS A 426 -27.84 16.49 -12.62
CA LYS A 426 -26.95 16.41 -11.45
C LYS A 426 -27.40 17.46 -10.44
N ASN A 427 -28.24 17.03 -9.51
CA ASN A 427 -28.84 17.84 -8.45
C ASN A 427 -27.86 18.10 -7.27
N VAL A 428 -26.55 18.12 -7.53
CA VAL A 428 -25.49 18.35 -6.54
C VAL A 428 -24.66 19.55 -6.96
N VAL A 429 -24.51 20.54 -6.07
CA VAL A 429 -23.60 21.69 -6.22
C VAL A 429 -22.35 21.46 -5.39
N LYS A 430 -21.18 21.90 -5.87
CA LYS A 430 -19.93 21.90 -5.09
C LYS A 430 -19.52 23.32 -4.75
N ILE A 431 -19.46 23.64 -3.46
CA ILE A 431 -19.24 25.00 -2.94
C ILE A 431 -18.03 25.00 -2.02
N THR A 432 -17.15 25.99 -2.16
CA THR A 432 -16.09 26.30 -1.20
C THR A 432 -16.36 27.65 -0.56
N TYR A 433 -16.44 27.70 0.76
CA TYR A 433 -16.74 28.90 1.54
C TYR A 433 -15.79 29.03 2.73
N GLN A 434 -15.82 30.18 3.40
CA GLN A 434 -15.06 30.44 4.62
C GLN A 434 -16.00 30.45 5.83
N PRO A 435 -15.92 29.48 6.76
CA PRO A 435 -16.71 29.49 7.99
C PRO A 435 -16.34 30.67 8.88
N ASN A 436 -17.34 31.35 9.42
CA ASN A 436 -17.19 32.40 10.43
C ASN A 436 -18.44 32.46 11.32
N PRO A 437 -18.65 31.49 12.22
CA PRO A 437 -19.85 31.43 13.06
C PRO A 437 -19.93 32.63 14.01
N PRO A 438 -21.13 33.22 14.23
CA PRO A 438 -22.43 32.84 13.67
C PRO A 438 -22.72 33.46 12.29
N SER A 439 -21.91 34.42 11.82
CA SER A 439 -22.18 35.25 10.64
C SER A 439 -22.26 34.48 9.31
N MET A 440 -21.43 33.44 9.15
CA MET A 440 -21.33 32.64 7.93
C MET A 440 -21.10 31.17 8.26
N THR A 441 -22.06 30.32 7.86
CA THR A 441 -22.11 28.89 8.17
C THR A 441 -22.85 28.13 7.06
N ILE A 442 -22.60 26.82 6.95
CA ILE A 442 -23.34 25.92 6.04
C ILE A 442 -24.85 25.97 6.26
N ARG A 443 -25.29 26.17 7.51
CA ARG A 443 -26.69 26.34 7.90
C ARG A 443 -27.34 27.54 7.19
N LYS A 444 -26.59 28.65 7.06
CA LYS A 444 -27.02 29.86 6.33
C LYS A 444 -27.06 29.63 4.82
N ILE A 445 -26.07 28.93 4.25
CA ILE A 445 -26.03 28.57 2.82
C ILE A 445 -27.24 27.69 2.45
N ILE A 446 -27.54 26.66 3.25
CA ILE A 446 -28.71 25.78 3.10
C ILE A 446 -30.01 26.58 3.19
N ALA A 447 -30.15 27.44 4.21
CA ALA A 447 -31.34 28.29 4.36
C ALA A 447 -31.53 29.29 3.19
N VAL A 448 -30.46 29.75 2.54
CA VAL A 448 -30.56 30.56 1.32
C VAL A 448 -31.06 29.73 0.12
N ILE A 449 -30.57 28.49 -0.05
CA ILE A 449 -31.04 27.60 -1.12
C ILE A 449 -32.53 27.26 -0.93
N GLU A 450 -32.96 26.97 0.30
CA GLU A 450 -34.36 26.66 0.60
C GLU A 450 -35.27 27.90 0.51
N SER A 451 -34.80 29.10 0.89
CA SER A 451 -35.59 30.34 0.74
C SER A 451 -35.80 30.77 -0.72
N ALA A 452 -35.04 30.22 -1.68
CA ALA A 452 -35.28 30.44 -3.11
C ALA A 452 -36.54 29.74 -3.63
N ASN A 453 -37.02 28.65 -2.98
CA ASN A 453 -38.31 28.03 -3.25
C ASN A 453 -38.75 27.03 -2.17
N ASP A 454 -40.02 27.08 -1.72
CA ASP A 454 -40.61 26.12 -0.77
C ASP A 454 -40.52 24.64 -1.20
N ALA A 455 -40.35 24.37 -2.51
CA ALA A 455 -40.16 23.02 -3.03
C ALA A 455 -38.71 22.51 -2.90
N PHE A 456 -37.72 23.40 -2.77
CA PHE A 456 -36.32 23.02 -2.66
C PHE A 456 -35.99 22.52 -1.26
N LYS A 457 -35.21 21.45 -1.18
CA LYS A 457 -34.64 20.95 0.08
C LYS A 457 -33.16 20.69 -0.10
N ALA A 458 -32.33 21.32 0.72
CA ALA A 458 -30.87 21.27 0.59
C ALA A 458 -30.26 20.41 1.72
N SER A 459 -29.45 19.42 1.34
CA SER A 459 -28.79 18.51 2.27
C SER A 459 -27.35 18.25 1.84
N ILE A 460 -26.46 17.99 2.80
CA ILE A 460 -25.04 17.79 2.49
C ILE A 460 -24.86 16.43 1.83
N TYR A 461 -24.40 16.44 0.58
CA TYR A 461 -24.15 15.24 -0.20
C TYR A 461 -22.81 14.63 0.19
N HIS A 462 -22.85 13.42 0.72
CA HIS A 462 -21.67 12.62 0.94
C HIS A 462 -21.51 11.65 -0.25
N PRO A 463 -20.49 11.82 -1.11
CA PRO A 463 -20.26 10.90 -2.22
C PRO A 463 -20.05 9.48 -1.66
N PRO A 464 -20.87 8.48 -2.05
CA PRO A 464 -20.82 7.16 -1.44
C PRO A 464 -19.46 6.51 -1.70
N THR A 465 -18.80 6.09 -0.62
CA THR A 465 -17.42 5.59 -0.67
C THR A 465 -17.29 4.37 -1.58
N ILE A 466 -16.07 4.08 -2.03
CA ILE A 466 -15.75 2.86 -2.81
C ILE A 466 -16.26 1.61 -2.06
N GLU A 467 -16.15 1.60 -0.73
CA GLU A 467 -16.66 0.52 0.12
C GLU A 467 -18.19 0.48 0.22
N ASP A 468 -18.88 1.60 0.33
CA ASP A 468 -20.34 1.60 0.43
C ASP A 468 -20.97 1.17 -0.89
N ARG A 469 -20.38 1.60 -2.02
CA ARG A 469 -20.69 1.07 -3.36
C ARG A 469 -20.40 -0.43 -3.44
N SER A 470 -19.20 -0.87 -3.05
CA SER A 470 -18.82 -2.30 -2.99
C SER A 470 -19.79 -3.12 -2.14
N ARG A 471 -20.18 -2.62 -0.97
CA ARG A 471 -21.10 -3.30 -0.04
C ARG A 471 -22.49 -3.41 -0.65
N ALA A 472 -22.96 -2.40 -1.36
CA ALA A 472 -24.19 -2.49 -2.15
C ALA A 472 -24.07 -3.55 -3.27
N MET A 473 -22.95 -3.57 -4.02
CA MET A 473 -22.68 -4.58 -5.06
C MET A 473 -22.63 -6.00 -4.47
N GLN A 474 -21.93 -6.21 -3.35
CA GLN A 474 -21.87 -7.48 -2.62
C GLN A 474 -23.23 -7.92 -2.09
N LEU A 475 -24.07 -6.99 -1.61
CA LEU A 475 -25.45 -7.30 -1.22
C LEU A 475 -26.29 -7.75 -2.42
N LEU A 476 -26.07 -7.18 -3.60
CA LEU A 476 -26.74 -7.58 -4.84
C LEU A 476 -26.22 -8.92 -5.39
N GLU A 477 -24.91 -9.17 -5.46
CA GLU A 477 -24.38 -10.47 -5.88
C GLU A 477 -24.74 -11.57 -4.86
N ARG A 478 -24.70 -11.30 -3.55
CA ARG A 478 -25.19 -12.22 -2.51
C ARG A 478 -26.67 -12.54 -2.66
N ARG A 479 -27.53 -11.56 -3.00
CA ARG A 479 -28.95 -11.79 -3.34
C ARG A 479 -29.11 -12.61 -4.62
N ARG A 480 -28.32 -12.33 -5.66
CA ARG A 480 -28.32 -13.07 -6.95
C ARG A 480 -27.92 -14.54 -6.75
N ILE A 481 -26.88 -14.80 -5.96
CA ILE A 481 -26.46 -16.16 -5.57
C ILE A 481 -27.55 -16.84 -4.73
N LEU A 482 -28.15 -16.15 -3.76
CA LEU A 482 -29.21 -16.71 -2.90
C LEU A 482 -30.46 -17.11 -3.69
N LEU A 483 -30.92 -16.30 -4.64
CA LEU A 483 -32.07 -16.62 -5.49
C LEU A 483 -31.80 -17.84 -6.38
N ARG A 484 -30.57 -17.97 -6.91
CA ARG A 484 -30.13 -19.13 -7.68
C ARG A 484 -30.00 -20.38 -6.82
N LEU A 485 -29.45 -20.24 -5.61
CA LEU A 485 -29.38 -21.32 -4.62
C LEU A 485 -30.79 -21.81 -4.24
N LEU A 486 -31.75 -20.90 -4.01
CA LEU A 486 -33.14 -21.23 -3.73
C LEU A 486 -33.78 -21.99 -4.91
N PHE A 487 -33.59 -21.50 -6.14
CA PHE A 487 -34.08 -22.15 -7.36
C PHE A 487 -33.52 -23.58 -7.52
N VAL A 488 -32.21 -23.76 -7.40
CA VAL A 488 -31.57 -25.08 -7.52
C VAL A 488 -31.96 -25.99 -6.34
N PHE A 489 -32.18 -25.45 -5.14
CA PHE A 489 -32.71 -26.22 -4.01
C PHE A 489 -34.14 -26.72 -4.25
N ILE A 490 -35.02 -25.87 -4.81
CA ILE A 490 -36.38 -26.26 -5.22
C ILE A 490 -36.33 -27.36 -6.29
N ALA A 491 -35.40 -27.31 -7.24
CA ALA A 491 -35.18 -28.36 -8.24
C ALA A 491 -34.53 -29.64 -7.67
N ALA A 492 -33.70 -29.52 -6.64
CA ALA A 492 -33.03 -30.64 -5.98
C ALA A 492 -33.99 -31.52 -5.16
N ILE A 493 -35.08 -30.97 -4.60
CA ILE A 493 -36.08 -31.74 -3.84
C ILE A 493 -36.74 -32.84 -4.70
N PRO A 494 -37.41 -32.57 -5.84
CA PRO A 494 -37.97 -33.62 -6.68
C PRO A 494 -36.86 -34.50 -7.27
N THR A 495 -35.70 -33.95 -7.61
CA THR A 495 -34.55 -34.73 -8.09
C THR A 495 -34.08 -35.76 -7.06
N PHE A 496 -34.04 -35.42 -5.77
CA PHE A 496 -33.71 -36.34 -4.68
C PHE A 496 -34.76 -37.43 -4.49
N LEU A 497 -36.04 -37.03 -4.47
CA LEU A 497 -37.13 -37.97 -4.31
C LEU A 497 -37.17 -38.98 -5.47
N ILE A 498 -37.02 -38.50 -6.71
CA ILE A 498 -37.07 -39.31 -7.94
C ILE A 498 -35.80 -40.15 -8.10
N GLY A 499 -34.62 -39.51 -8.16
CA GLY A 499 -33.34 -40.17 -8.47
C GLY A 499 -32.76 -41.01 -7.33
N VAL A 500 -33.03 -40.68 -6.07
CA VAL A 500 -32.47 -41.38 -4.90
C VAL A 500 -33.53 -42.18 -4.15
N VAL A 501 -34.62 -41.55 -3.70
CA VAL A 501 -35.57 -42.20 -2.77
C VAL A 501 -36.43 -43.27 -3.48
N TRP A 502 -37.10 -42.93 -4.58
CA TRP A 502 -37.92 -43.88 -5.35
C TRP A 502 -37.08 -44.96 -6.04
N MET A 503 -35.82 -44.67 -6.37
CA MET A 503 -34.92 -45.63 -7.00
C MET A 503 -34.30 -46.62 -5.99
N SER A 504 -33.90 -46.16 -4.80
CA SER A 504 -33.12 -46.96 -3.84
C SER A 504 -33.87 -47.41 -2.56
N LEU A 505 -34.95 -46.73 -2.13
CA LEU A 505 -35.67 -47.11 -0.90
C LEU A 505 -37.05 -47.75 -1.16
N VAL A 506 -37.66 -47.51 -2.31
CA VAL A 506 -39.01 -48.02 -2.61
C VAL A 506 -38.92 -49.37 -3.35
N PRO A 507 -39.56 -50.45 -2.83
CA PRO A 507 -39.56 -51.77 -3.49
C PRO A 507 -40.12 -51.74 -4.92
N SER A 508 -39.60 -52.62 -5.78
CA SER A 508 -40.03 -52.79 -7.18
C SER A 508 -41.52 -53.13 -7.34
N THR A 509 -42.13 -53.72 -6.32
CA THR A 509 -43.57 -54.10 -6.28
C THR A 509 -44.52 -52.91 -6.08
N ASN A 510 -44.03 -51.70 -5.84
CA ASN A 510 -44.88 -50.54 -5.59
C ASN A 510 -45.38 -49.89 -6.89
N ARG A 511 -46.70 -49.79 -7.07
CA ARG A 511 -47.37 -49.19 -8.25
C ARG A 511 -46.82 -47.82 -8.65
N LEU A 512 -46.44 -46.97 -7.69
CA LEU A 512 -45.87 -45.65 -8.00
C LEU A 512 -44.48 -45.76 -8.66
N ARG A 513 -43.67 -46.75 -8.24
CA ARG A 513 -42.37 -47.02 -8.88
C ARG A 513 -42.59 -47.57 -10.29
N THR A 514 -43.51 -48.53 -10.47
CA THR A 514 -43.88 -49.06 -11.79
C THR A 514 -44.29 -47.92 -12.75
N TYR A 515 -45.18 -47.04 -12.32
CA TYR A 515 -45.66 -45.91 -13.11
C TYR A 515 -44.55 -44.97 -13.60
N PHE A 516 -43.48 -44.76 -12.83
CA PHE A 516 -42.34 -43.92 -13.24
C PHE A 516 -41.33 -44.63 -14.16
N TYR A 517 -41.31 -45.96 -14.16
CA TYR A 517 -40.41 -46.79 -14.98
C TYR A 517 -41.01 -47.16 -16.35
N GLU A 518 -42.31 -46.95 -16.56
CA GLU A 518 -42.94 -47.04 -17.89
C GLU A 518 -42.38 -45.98 -18.86
N PRO A 519 -42.36 -46.22 -20.19
CA PRO A 519 -41.96 -45.23 -21.19
C PRO A 519 -43.02 -44.13 -21.44
N ILE A 520 -42.62 -43.08 -22.19
CA ILE A 520 -43.48 -41.92 -22.54
C ILE A 520 -43.55 -41.61 -24.05
N TRP A 521 -42.44 -41.23 -24.71
CA TRP A 521 -42.49 -40.62 -26.06
C TRP A 521 -41.64 -41.32 -27.14
N ALA A 522 -40.48 -41.90 -26.78
CA ALA A 522 -39.55 -42.49 -27.74
C ALA A 522 -38.68 -43.58 -27.10
N GLY A 523 -38.50 -44.70 -27.79
CA GLY A 523 -37.71 -45.86 -27.35
C GLY A 523 -38.08 -46.36 -25.96
N GLN A 524 -37.08 -46.90 -25.25
CA GLN A 524 -37.23 -47.42 -23.88
C GLN A 524 -37.06 -46.34 -22.79
N VAL A 525 -37.12 -45.04 -23.13
CA VAL A 525 -36.87 -43.95 -22.18
C VAL A 525 -38.04 -43.77 -21.21
N THR A 526 -37.76 -43.93 -19.92
CA THR A 526 -38.74 -43.93 -18.82
C THR A 526 -39.29 -42.54 -18.49
N ARG A 527 -40.43 -42.50 -17.78
CA ARG A 527 -40.99 -41.24 -17.22
C ARG A 527 -39.99 -40.53 -16.31
N LEU A 528 -39.26 -41.32 -15.52
CA LEU A 528 -38.24 -40.86 -14.58
C LEU A 528 -37.10 -40.11 -15.29
N GLU A 529 -36.58 -40.65 -16.39
CA GLU A 529 -35.46 -40.06 -17.13
C GLU A 529 -35.88 -38.76 -17.85
N TRP A 530 -37.08 -38.73 -18.45
CA TRP A 530 -37.67 -37.50 -18.99
C TRP A 530 -37.89 -36.43 -17.92
N ALA A 531 -38.42 -36.80 -16.74
CA ALA A 531 -38.62 -35.86 -15.64
C ALA A 531 -37.29 -35.28 -15.13
N LEU A 532 -36.25 -36.11 -14.97
CA LEU A 532 -34.92 -35.67 -14.58
C LEU A 532 -34.29 -34.73 -15.62
N PHE A 533 -34.44 -35.00 -16.92
CA PHE A 533 -33.98 -34.10 -17.98
C PHE A 533 -34.67 -32.74 -17.95
N ILE A 534 -36.01 -32.73 -17.78
CA ILE A 534 -36.83 -31.51 -17.71
C ILE A 534 -36.49 -30.67 -16.49
N ILE A 535 -36.21 -31.28 -15.33
CA ILE A 535 -35.80 -30.57 -14.10
C ILE A 535 -34.36 -30.06 -14.20
N THR A 536 -33.45 -30.84 -14.79
CA THR A 536 -32.01 -30.53 -14.81
C THR A 536 -31.64 -29.48 -15.85
N THR A 537 -32.35 -29.42 -16.98
CA THR A 537 -32.03 -28.47 -18.06
C THR A 537 -32.13 -27.00 -17.61
N PRO A 538 -33.18 -26.56 -16.88
CA PRO A 538 -33.19 -25.24 -16.24
C PRO A 538 -32.08 -25.02 -15.20
N VAL A 539 -31.69 -26.05 -14.45
CA VAL A 539 -30.56 -25.95 -13.49
C VAL A 539 -29.24 -25.74 -14.23
N MET A 540 -29.02 -26.42 -15.35
CA MET A 540 -27.87 -26.23 -16.23
C MET A 540 -27.85 -24.82 -16.82
N CYS A 541 -28.98 -24.34 -17.35
CA CYS A 541 -29.08 -23.07 -18.09
C CYS A 541 -29.23 -21.80 -17.22
N TYR A 542 -29.56 -21.91 -15.92
CA TYR A 542 -29.74 -20.75 -15.01
C TYR A 542 -29.07 -20.89 -13.64
N GLY A 543 -28.83 -22.13 -13.18
CA GLY A 543 -28.08 -22.38 -11.94
C GLY A 543 -26.57 -22.43 -12.16
N ALA A 544 -26.13 -23.14 -13.21
CA ALA A 544 -24.72 -23.32 -13.54
C ALA A 544 -24.15 -22.31 -14.55
N ASP A 545 -25.01 -21.49 -15.19
CA ASP A 545 -24.64 -20.48 -16.20
C ASP A 545 -23.47 -19.59 -15.79
N VAL A 546 -23.41 -19.17 -14.53
CA VAL A 546 -22.36 -18.30 -13.97
C VAL A 546 -20.98 -18.97 -13.97
N PHE A 547 -20.92 -20.29 -13.82
CA PHE A 547 -19.66 -21.04 -13.95
C PHE A 547 -19.29 -21.22 -15.42
N HIS A 548 -20.26 -21.54 -16.28
CA HIS A 548 -20.06 -21.71 -17.72
C HIS A 548 -19.61 -20.42 -18.42
N VAL A 549 -20.28 -19.29 -18.15
CA VAL A 549 -19.96 -17.98 -18.73
C VAL A 549 -18.61 -17.46 -18.23
N ARG A 550 -18.30 -17.60 -16.93
CA ARG A 550 -16.97 -17.24 -16.39
C ARG A 550 -15.88 -18.13 -16.99
N ALA A 551 -16.03 -19.45 -17.00
CA ALA A 551 -15.08 -20.37 -17.62
C ALA A 551 -14.87 -20.12 -19.12
N PHE A 552 -15.94 -19.82 -19.88
CA PHE A 552 -15.83 -19.49 -21.30
C PHE A 552 -15.11 -18.15 -21.54
N LYS A 553 -15.38 -17.11 -20.72
CA LYS A 553 -14.63 -15.84 -20.74
C LYS A 553 -13.14 -16.06 -20.45
N GLU A 554 -12.82 -16.84 -19.41
CA GLU A 554 -11.45 -17.20 -19.01
C GLU A 554 -10.69 -17.98 -20.12
N ILE A 555 -11.30 -19.02 -20.71
CA ILE A 555 -10.72 -19.75 -21.86
C ILE A 555 -10.52 -18.78 -23.03
N ARG A 556 -11.55 -18.00 -23.39
CA ARG A 556 -11.48 -17.08 -24.54
C ARG A 556 -10.37 -16.06 -24.35
N ALA A 557 -10.16 -15.52 -23.16
CA ALA A 557 -9.06 -14.61 -22.85
C ALA A 557 -7.68 -15.28 -23.03
N LEU A 558 -7.48 -16.48 -22.46
CA LEU A 558 -6.22 -17.24 -22.57
C LEU A 558 -5.83 -17.54 -24.03
N TRP A 559 -6.82 -17.85 -24.87
CA TRP A 559 -6.67 -18.24 -26.27
C TRP A 559 -6.86 -17.09 -27.30
N ARG A 560 -6.97 -15.82 -26.87
CA ARG A 560 -7.00 -14.65 -27.79
C ARG A 560 -5.75 -14.63 -28.70
N PRO A 561 -5.86 -14.31 -30.01
CA PRO A 561 -4.71 -14.27 -30.92
C PRO A 561 -3.57 -13.31 -30.52
N ARG A 562 -3.88 -12.23 -29.79
CA ARG A 562 -2.92 -11.26 -29.23
C ARG A 562 -2.47 -11.56 -27.78
N SER A 563 -2.77 -12.74 -27.24
CA SER A 563 -2.38 -13.11 -25.86
C SER A 563 -0.85 -13.19 -25.71
N LYS A 564 -0.27 -12.34 -24.84
CA LYS A 564 1.18 -12.28 -24.54
C LYS A 564 1.70 -13.52 -23.79
N VAL A 565 0.83 -14.46 -23.38
CA VAL A 565 1.22 -15.66 -22.62
C VAL A 565 1.90 -16.70 -23.53
N PRO A 566 3.10 -17.21 -23.21
CA PRO A 566 3.79 -18.20 -24.04
C PRO A 566 3.07 -19.55 -24.07
N ILE A 567 3.10 -20.24 -25.21
CA ILE A 567 2.23 -21.40 -25.53
C ILE A 567 2.33 -22.52 -24.49
N LEU A 568 3.54 -22.94 -24.10
CA LEU A 568 3.74 -23.97 -23.06
C LEU A 568 3.08 -23.59 -21.71
N ARG A 569 3.13 -22.32 -21.32
CA ARG A 569 2.51 -21.82 -20.08
C ARG A 569 0.98 -21.87 -20.15
N ARG A 570 0.39 -21.80 -21.36
CA ARG A 570 -1.06 -22.01 -21.58
C ARG A 570 -1.51 -23.46 -21.37
N PHE A 571 -0.60 -24.44 -21.42
CA PHE A 571 -0.92 -25.86 -21.20
C PHE A 571 -0.62 -26.35 -19.77
N TYR A 572 0.37 -25.77 -19.08
CA TYR A 572 0.70 -26.18 -17.70
C TYR A 572 0.21 -25.23 -16.60
N ARG A 573 -0.31 -24.05 -16.96
CA ARG A 573 -0.86 -23.07 -16.01
C ARG A 573 -2.14 -22.42 -16.55
N PHE A 574 -3.15 -23.23 -16.83
CA PHE A 574 -4.51 -22.79 -17.15
C PHE A 574 -5.50 -23.49 -16.20
N GLY A 575 -6.03 -22.75 -15.22
CA GLY A 575 -6.79 -23.38 -14.14
C GLY A 575 -7.53 -22.38 -13.29
N SER A 576 -8.85 -22.48 -13.30
CA SER A 576 -9.74 -21.76 -12.40
C SER A 576 -10.71 -22.75 -11.75
N MET A 577 -11.29 -22.35 -10.62
CA MET A 577 -12.37 -23.11 -9.99
C MET A 577 -13.60 -23.20 -10.91
N ASN A 578 -13.92 -22.12 -11.64
CA ASN A 578 -15.06 -22.07 -12.57
C ASN A 578 -14.90 -23.10 -13.71
N LEU A 579 -13.68 -23.26 -14.24
CA LEU A 579 -13.36 -24.20 -15.31
C LEU A 579 -13.60 -25.66 -14.92
N LEU A 580 -13.14 -26.07 -13.73
CA LEU A 580 -13.31 -27.44 -13.24
C LEU A 580 -14.81 -27.77 -13.04
N ILE A 581 -15.55 -26.84 -12.44
CA ILE A 581 -16.99 -26.97 -12.19
C ILE A 581 -17.76 -27.05 -13.51
N SER A 582 -17.49 -26.12 -14.43
CA SER A 582 -18.06 -26.06 -15.78
C SER A 582 -17.82 -27.36 -16.55
N ALA A 583 -16.59 -27.90 -16.52
CA ALA A 583 -16.27 -29.18 -17.15
C ALA A 583 -17.04 -30.34 -16.51
N GLY A 584 -17.10 -30.40 -15.18
CA GLY A 584 -17.82 -31.44 -14.44
C GLY A 584 -19.32 -31.49 -14.75
N THR A 585 -20.02 -30.34 -14.70
CA THR A 585 -21.45 -30.28 -15.05
C THR A 585 -21.69 -30.55 -16.52
N SER A 586 -20.87 -29.99 -17.43
CA SER A 586 -21.03 -30.22 -18.87
C SER A 586 -20.81 -31.69 -19.27
N VAL A 587 -19.77 -32.35 -18.77
CA VAL A 587 -19.51 -33.77 -19.09
C VAL A 587 -20.65 -34.65 -18.57
N ALA A 588 -21.12 -34.44 -17.33
CA ALA A 588 -22.25 -35.19 -16.79
C ALA A 588 -23.57 -34.93 -17.56
N TYR A 589 -23.87 -33.68 -17.92
CA TYR A 589 -25.08 -33.30 -18.65
C TYR A 589 -25.09 -33.85 -20.09
N PHE A 590 -24.02 -33.64 -20.87
CA PHE A 590 -23.95 -34.15 -22.24
C PHE A 590 -23.86 -35.67 -22.30
N ALA A 591 -23.18 -36.33 -21.36
CA ALA A 591 -23.23 -37.78 -21.24
C ALA A 591 -24.65 -38.29 -20.97
N SER A 592 -25.42 -37.59 -20.13
CA SER A 592 -26.81 -37.94 -19.83
C SER A 592 -27.74 -37.76 -21.05
N ILE A 593 -27.51 -36.75 -21.88
CA ILE A 593 -28.20 -36.59 -23.18
C ILE A 593 -27.81 -37.69 -24.16
N ALA A 594 -26.52 -38.06 -24.25
CA ALA A 594 -26.09 -39.17 -25.09
C ALA A 594 -26.71 -40.51 -24.67
N MET A 595 -26.82 -40.74 -23.35
CA MET A 595 -27.50 -41.91 -22.78
C MET A 595 -29.00 -41.93 -23.15
N LEU A 596 -29.71 -40.80 -23.02
CA LEU A 596 -31.10 -40.67 -23.50
C LEU A 596 -31.22 -40.98 -25.00
N ALA A 597 -30.33 -40.44 -25.83
CA ALA A 597 -30.37 -40.62 -27.28
C ALA A 597 -30.14 -42.08 -27.70
N VAL A 598 -29.26 -42.81 -26.99
CA VAL A 598 -29.06 -44.25 -27.20
C VAL A 598 -30.30 -45.05 -26.76
N ALA A 599 -30.87 -44.77 -25.58
CA ALA A 599 -32.05 -45.49 -25.10
C ALA A 599 -33.32 -45.20 -25.92
N ALA A 600 -33.41 -44.03 -26.54
CA ALA A 600 -34.45 -43.67 -27.50
C ALA A 600 -34.35 -44.43 -28.84
N GLY A 601 -33.17 -44.94 -29.19
CA GLY A 601 -32.89 -45.70 -30.42
C GLY A 601 -32.84 -47.22 -30.25
N MET A 602 -33.14 -47.75 -29.06
CA MET A 602 -33.20 -49.18 -28.77
C MET A 602 -34.65 -49.66 -28.66
N GLU A 603 -34.97 -50.78 -29.33
CA GLU A 603 -36.33 -51.34 -29.34
C GLU A 603 -36.53 -52.46 -28.30
N GLU A 604 -35.47 -53.16 -27.89
CA GLU A 604 -35.56 -54.38 -27.06
C GLU A 604 -35.72 -54.08 -25.54
N HIS A 605 -36.49 -54.91 -24.84
CA HIS A 605 -36.67 -54.82 -23.38
C HIS A 605 -35.44 -55.36 -22.62
N GLN A 606 -34.48 -54.50 -22.31
CA GLN A 606 -33.37 -54.78 -21.40
C GLN A 606 -33.10 -53.60 -20.44
N ALA A 607 -32.38 -53.86 -19.35
CA ALA A 607 -32.44 -53.07 -18.11
C ALA A 607 -32.02 -51.58 -18.20
N HIS A 608 -32.78 -50.73 -17.50
CA HIS A 608 -32.76 -49.27 -17.50
C HIS A 608 -31.39 -48.61 -17.29
N MET A 609 -31.16 -47.48 -17.99
CA MET A 609 -29.83 -46.90 -18.19
C MET A 609 -29.66 -45.54 -17.47
N SER A 610 -29.63 -45.60 -16.13
CA SER A 610 -29.56 -44.47 -15.19
C SER A 610 -28.65 -43.30 -15.62
N PRO A 611 -29.21 -42.10 -15.92
CA PRO A 611 -28.45 -40.91 -16.34
C PRO A 611 -28.01 -40.01 -15.17
N TYR A 612 -26.92 -39.26 -15.37
CA TYR A 612 -26.27 -38.39 -14.38
C TYR A 612 -26.93 -37.01 -14.18
N PHE A 613 -28.22 -36.89 -14.50
CA PHE A 613 -28.96 -35.64 -14.34
C PHE A 613 -29.04 -35.21 -12.86
N ASP A 614 -29.21 -36.18 -11.96
CA ASP A 614 -29.18 -35.99 -10.51
C ASP A 614 -27.87 -35.33 -10.03
N THR A 615 -26.75 -35.83 -10.55
CA THR A 615 -25.40 -35.38 -10.26
C THR A 615 -25.21 -33.92 -10.64
N VAL A 616 -25.71 -33.48 -11.80
CA VAL A 616 -25.62 -32.08 -12.23
C VAL A 616 -26.38 -31.15 -11.26
N VAL A 617 -27.56 -31.57 -10.80
CA VAL A 617 -28.37 -30.76 -9.86
C VAL A 617 -27.72 -30.68 -8.48
N PHE A 618 -27.28 -31.80 -7.89
CA PHE A 618 -26.63 -31.79 -6.57
C PHE A 618 -25.27 -31.09 -6.58
N LEU A 619 -24.47 -31.29 -7.62
CA LEU A 619 -23.19 -30.60 -7.79
C LEU A 619 -23.40 -29.07 -7.81
N THR A 620 -24.36 -28.60 -8.62
CA THR A 620 -24.71 -27.17 -8.70
C THR A 620 -25.23 -26.65 -7.36
N LEU A 621 -26.05 -27.43 -6.64
CA LEU A 621 -26.58 -27.07 -5.33
C LEU A 621 -25.47 -26.84 -4.30
N PHE A 622 -24.60 -27.82 -4.08
CA PHE A 622 -23.59 -27.77 -3.03
C PHE A 622 -22.52 -26.69 -3.31
N ILE A 623 -22.19 -26.45 -4.58
CA ILE A 623 -21.27 -25.39 -4.98
C ILE A 623 -21.88 -23.99 -4.75
N LEU A 624 -23.15 -23.77 -5.15
CA LEU A 624 -23.84 -22.51 -4.87
C LEU A 624 -24.02 -22.28 -3.36
N ALA A 625 -24.25 -23.33 -2.58
CA ALA A 625 -24.31 -23.25 -1.11
C ALA A 625 -22.96 -22.85 -0.52
N GLY A 626 -21.85 -23.45 -0.98
CA GLY A 626 -20.50 -23.08 -0.55
C GLY A 626 -20.15 -21.62 -0.88
N ARG A 627 -20.42 -21.18 -2.11
CA ARG A 627 -20.24 -19.78 -2.57
C ARG A 627 -21.11 -18.79 -1.79
N PHE A 628 -22.35 -19.17 -1.43
CA PHE A 628 -23.21 -18.34 -0.58
C PHE A 628 -22.68 -18.22 0.85
N LEU A 629 -22.26 -19.33 1.46
CA LEU A 629 -21.67 -19.36 2.81
C LEU A 629 -20.38 -18.55 2.87
N GLU A 630 -19.56 -18.60 1.83
CA GLU A 630 -18.37 -17.75 1.66
C GLU A 630 -18.73 -16.26 1.64
N ALA A 631 -19.66 -15.84 0.77
CA ALA A 631 -20.08 -14.44 0.67
C ALA A 631 -20.74 -13.94 1.97
N TYR A 632 -21.52 -14.79 2.64
CA TYR A 632 -22.10 -14.49 3.95
C TYR A 632 -21.03 -14.36 5.04
N SER A 633 -20.05 -15.27 5.08
CA SER A 633 -18.97 -15.26 6.07
C SER A 633 -18.07 -14.03 5.92
N LYS A 634 -17.73 -13.65 4.68
CA LYS A 634 -16.94 -12.44 4.40
C LYS A 634 -17.68 -11.17 4.83
N ALA A 635 -18.93 -11.00 4.42
CA ALA A 635 -19.75 -9.84 4.82
C ALA A 635 -19.92 -9.74 6.35
N LYS A 636 -20.22 -10.85 7.04
CA LYS A 636 -20.41 -10.89 8.50
C LYS A 636 -19.11 -10.73 9.29
N ALA A 637 -17.96 -10.87 8.65
CA ALA A 637 -16.68 -10.50 9.23
C ALA A 637 -16.46 -8.97 9.12
N GLY A 638 -16.73 -8.39 7.95
CA GLY A 638 -16.64 -6.94 7.69
C GLY A 638 -17.56 -6.05 8.53
N ASP A 639 -18.70 -6.58 8.99
CA ASP A 639 -19.61 -5.89 9.91
C ASP A 639 -18.92 -5.44 11.23
N ALA A 640 -17.75 -6.00 11.59
CA ALA A 640 -16.98 -5.59 12.76
C ALA A 640 -16.31 -4.21 12.62
N VAL A 641 -15.91 -3.80 11.40
CA VAL A 641 -15.40 -2.45 11.14
C VAL A 641 -16.57 -1.47 11.05
N ALA A 642 -17.68 -1.90 10.44
CA ALA A 642 -18.92 -1.14 10.40
C ALA A 642 -19.62 -0.95 11.76
N SER A 643 -19.08 -1.49 12.86
CA SER A 643 -19.49 -1.10 14.22
C SER A 643 -18.74 0.12 14.77
N LEU A 644 -17.53 0.45 14.30
CA LEU A 644 -16.80 1.64 14.73
C LEU A 644 -17.52 2.92 14.25
N GLY A 645 -17.92 2.95 12.97
CA GLY A 645 -18.73 4.04 12.41
C GLY A 645 -20.16 4.17 12.98
N LYS A 646 -20.56 3.34 13.96
CA LYS A 646 -21.80 3.51 14.74
C LYS A 646 -21.59 4.18 16.10
N LEU A 647 -20.33 4.44 16.48
CA LEU A 647 -20.00 5.18 17.70
C LEU A 647 -20.21 6.70 17.51
N ARG A 648 -20.01 7.20 16.27
CA ARG A 648 -20.31 8.59 15.88
C ARG A 648 -21.83 8.83 15.90
N PRO A 649 -22.34 9.81 16.66
CA PRO A 649 -23.73 10.25 16.60
C PRO A 649 -24.13 10.78 15.22
N SER A 650 -25.41 10.67 14.85
CA SER A 650 -25.99 11.32 13.66
C SER A 650 -26.63 12.69 13.96
N GLU A 651 -26.87 13.00 15.23
CA GLU A 651 -27.43 14.26 15.72
C GLU A 651 -26.49 14.90 16.75
N ALA A 652 -26.49 16.23 16.79
CA ALA A 652 -25.82 17.07 17.77
C ALA A 652 -26.81 18.02 18.45
N LEU A 653 -26.55 18.39 19.71
CA LEU A 653 -27.30 19.41 20.45
C LEU A 653 -26.53 20.73 20.42
N LEU A 654 -26.79 21.56 19.42
CA LEU A 654 -26.20 22.89 19.26
C LEU A 654 -26.78 23.86 20.30
N VAL A 655 -25.91 24.64 20.94
CA VAL A 655 -26.30 25.80 21.76
C VAL A 655 -26.35 27.03 20.85
N LEU A 656 -27.53 27.63 20.67
CA LEU A 656 -27.68 28.80 19.79
C LEU A 656 -27.23 30.11 20.45
N ASP A 657 -27.50 30.26 21.74
CA ASP A 657 -27.20 31.47 22.50
C ASP A 657 -25.94 31.25 23.35
N SER A 658 -24.88 32.02 23.08
CA SER A 658 -23.73 32.10 23.98
C SER A 658 -24.19 32.63 25.35
N PRO A 659 -23.67 32.10 26.49
CA PRO A 659 -23.92 32.72 27.78
C PRO A 659 -23.53 34.20 27.73
N SER A 660 -24.47 35.07 28.09
CA SER A 660 -24.29 36.51 28.17
C SER A 660 -23.41 36.87 29.37
N THR A 661 -22.72 38.00 29.30
CA THR A 661 -21.79 38.46 30.35
C THR A 661 -22.47 38.95 31.63
N ASN A 662 -23.77 38.69 31.81
CA ASN A 662 -24.59 39.13 32.93
C ASN A 662 -24.99 37.91 33.79
N PRO A 663 -24.65 37.86 35.09
CA PRO A 663 -24.85 36.67 35.93
C PRO A 663 -26.30 36.46 36.42
N ASP A 664 -27.22 37.39 36.15
CA ASP A 664 -28.58 37.39 36.73
C ASP A 664 -29.66 36.74 35.84
N ASP A 665 -29.38 36.46 34.56
CA ASP A 665 -30.32 35.79 33.65
C ASP A 665 -30.20 34.25 33.79
N ALA A 666 -31.28 33.59 34.20
CA ALA A 666 -31.31 32.14 34.30
C ALA A 666 -31.16 31.49 32.90
N PRO A 667 -30.27 30.50 32.71
CA PRO A 667 -29.84 30.06 31.39
C PRO A 667 -30.90 29.21 30.66
N SER A 668 -31.84 29.86 29.99
CA SER A 668 -32.69 29.25 28.96
C SER A 668 -31.91 29.07 27.65
N SER A 669 -30.81 28.31 27.69
CA SER A 669 -29.98 28.03 26.52
C SER A 669 -30.81 27.31 25.46
N ASN A 670 -31.07 27.93 24.31
CA ASN A 670 -31.86 27.29 23.25
C ASN A 670 -31.04 26.16 22.61
N LEU A 671 -31.34 24.92 23.03
CA LEU A 671 -30.74 23.69 22.52
C LEU A 671 -31.48 23.23 21.26
N GLN A 672 -30.83 23.34 20.10
CA GLN A 672 -31.36 22.83 18.84
C GLN A 672 -30.71 21.48 18.49
N ARG A 673 -31.54 20.48 18.17
CA ARG A 673 -31.05 19.26 17.50
C ARG A 673 -30.78 19.55 16.04
N ILE A 674 -29.56 19.29 15.59
CA ILE A 674 -29.14 19.37 14.19
C ILE A 674 -28.43 18.08 13.79
N ASN A 675 -28.36 17.79 12.49
CA ASN A 675 -27.48 16.75 11.98
C ASN A 675 -26.01 17.17 12.16
N VAL A 676 -25.11 16.23 12.49
CA VAL A 676 -23.67 16.47 12.71
C VAL A 676 -23.00 17.15 11.52
N ASP A 677 -23.41 16.87 10.29
CA ASP A 677 -22.80 17.41 9.08
C ASP A 677 -23.01 18.94 8.97
N LEU A 678 -24.06 19.46 9.63
CA LEU A 678 -24.41 20.89 9.72
C LEU A 678 -23.61 21.66 10.79
N LEU A 679 -22.72 21.00 11.55
CA LEU A 679 -21.81 21.66 12.49
C LEU A 679 -20.72 22.44 11.77
N GLU A 680 -20.17 23.43 12.45
CA GLU A 680 -19.01 24.25 12.04
C GLU A 680 -17.97 24.29 13.16
N VAL A 681 -16.70 24.47 12.80
CA VAL A 681 -15.62 24.65 13.78
C VAL A 681 -15.89 25.92 14.57
N GLY A 682 -15.85 25.82 15.90
CA GLY A 682 -16.24 26.89 16.82
C GLY A 682 -17.67 26.81 17.35
N ASP A 683 -18.55 25.95 16.81
CA ASP A 683 -19.87 25.68 17.40
C ASP A 683 -19.74 25.13 18.83
N ILE A 684 -20.67 25.50 19.72
CA ILE A 684 -20.76 24.93 21.07
C ILE A 684 -21.87 23.88 21.10
N VAL A 685 -21.53 22.64 21.47
CA VAL A 685 -22.48 21.53 21.58
C VAL A 685 -22.54 20.98 23.01
N ASN A 686 -23.74 20.59 23.43
CA ASN A 686 -24.01 20.00 24.74
C ASN A 686 -24.00 18.46 24.64
N ILE A 687 -23.14 17.81 25.42
CA ILE A 687 -23.06 16.35 25.52
C ILE A 687 -23.71 15.91 26.84
N PRO A 688 -24.97 15.41 26.82
CA PRO A 688 -25.61 14.90 28.02
C PRO A 688 -24.96 13.59 28.51
N HIS A 689 -25.27 13.20 29.74
CA HIS A 689 -24.85 11.93 30.31
C HIS A 689 -25.25 10.74 29.41
N GLY A 690 -24.32 9.80 29.19
CA GLY A 690 -24.51 8.63 28.35
C GLY A 690 -24.42 8.87 26.83
N ALA A 691 -24.14 10.10 26.39
CA ALA A 691 -23.94 10.43 24.97
C ALA A 691 -22.45 10.55 24.58
N SER A 692 -22.17 10.38 23.29
CA SER A 692 -20.86 10.65 22.68
C SER A 692 -20.78 12.08 22.14
N PRO A 693 -19.59 12.70 22.07
CA PRO A 693 -19.36 13.87 21.24
C PRO A 693 -19.76 13.59 19.77
N PRO A 694 -20.44 14.52 19.09
CA PRO A 694 -20.79 14.40 17.67
C PRO A 694 -19.59 14.61 16.73
N ALA A 695 -18.59 15.33 17.20
CA ALA A 695 -17.35 15.73 16.54
C ALA A 695 -16.27 15.91 17.63
N ASP A 696 -15.01 16.06 17.25
CA ASP A 696 -13.92 16.29 18.21
C ASP A 696 -13.93 17.76 18.66
N GLY A 697 -13.58 18.02 19.92
CA GLY A 697 -13.66 19.39 20.46
C GLY A 697 -13.01 19.58 21.83
N ILE A 698 -13.12 20.80 22.34
CA ILE A 698 -12.46 21.28 23.56
C ILE A 698 -13.50 21.64 24.62
N VAL A 699 -13.33 21.17 25.86
CA VAL A 699 -14.21 21.52 26.99
C VAL A 699 -14.18 23.03 27.25
N THR A 700 -15.36 23.68 27.25
CA THR A 700 -15.48 25.13 27.48
C THR A 700 -15.88 25.52 28.90
N SER A 701 -16.54 24.62 29.63
CA SER A 701 -17.08 24.88 30.97
C SER A 701 -16.09 24.49 32.07
N SER A 702 -16.12 25.20 33.20
CA SER A 702 -15.05 25.23 34.20
C SER A 702 -14.95 24.01 35.13
N ASP A 703 -15.93 23.10 35.11
CA ASP A 703 -15.96 21.99 36.08
C ASP A 703 -15.06 20.81 35.66
N THR A 704 -15.01 19.82 36.54
CA THR A 704 -14.35 18.54 36.29
C THR A 704 -15.35 17.52 35.73
N TYR A 705 -15.13 17.05 34.50
CA TYR A 705 -15.98 16.08 33.80
C TYR A 705 -15.30 14.71 33.68
N ARG A 706 -16.05 13.68 33.26
CA ARG A 706 -15.54 12.31 33.12
C ARG A 706 -16.05 11.67 31.83
N PHE A 707 -15.12 11.22 31.00
CA PHE A 707 -15.41 10.51 29.75
C PHE A 707 -14.87 9.08 29.81
N ASP A 708 -15.64 8.14 29.31
CA ASP A 708 -15.22 6.77 29.03
C ASP A 708 -14.73 6.71 27.59
N GLU A 709 -13.42 6.56 27.40
CA GLU A 709 -12.78 6.46 26.08
C GLU A 709 -12.59 4.99 25.64
N SER A 710 -13.15 4.01 26.36
CA SER A 710 -12.98 2.56 26.12
C SER A 710 -13.41 2.06 24.74
N SER A 711 -14.24 2.83 24.02
CA SER A 711 -14.65 2.52 22.64
C SER A 711 -13.66 3.02 21.58
N LEU A 712 -12.69 3.86 21.97
CA LEU A 712 -11.59 4.35 21.14
C LEU A 712 -10.25 3.71 21.54
N THR A 713 -9.93 3.67 22.83
CA THR A 713 -8.70 3.07 23.35
C THR A 713 -8.86 1.55 23.54
N GLY A 714 -9.81 1.19 24.40
CA GLY A 714 -10.04 -0.17 24.92
C GLY A 714 -9.98 -0.23 26.46
N GLU A 715 -9.48 0.81 27.12
CA GLU A 715 -9.35 0.89 28.56
C GLU A 715 -10.69 1.24 29.24
N SER A 716 -11.19 0.36 30.13
CA SER A 716 -12.48 0.54 30.81
C SER A 716 -12.48 1.55 31.98
N LYS A 717 -11.48 2.42 32.07
CA LYS A 717 -11.31 3.41 33.15
C LYS A 717 -11.63 4.80 32.61
N SER A 718 -12.61 5.47 33.20
CA SER A 718 -12.98 6.82 32.76
C SER A 718 -11.85 7.82 33.03
N ILE A 719 -11.57 8.64 32.02
CA ILE A 719 -10.59 9.72 32.04
C ILE A 719 -11.30 11.00 32.51
N THR A 720 -10.63 11.73 33.39
CA THR A 720 -11.10 13.02 33.88
C THR A 720 -10.70 14.12 32.89
N LYS A 721 -11.59 15.07 32.61
CA LYS A 721 -11.36 16.22 31.71
C LYS A 721 -11.73 17.54 32.40
N VAL A 722 -10.98 18.60 32.16
CA VAL A 722 -11.21 19.97 32.65
C VAL A 722 -11.33 20.96 31.48
N ALA A 723 -11.66 22.23 31.76
CA ALA A 723 -11.69 23.28 30.76
C ALA A 723 -10.36 23.38 29.98
N GLY A 724 -10.43 23.38 28.65
CA GLY A 724 -9.26 23.36 27.76
C GLY A 724 -8.86 21.97 27.26
N ASP A 725 -9.31 20.88 27.88
CA ASP A 725 -8.99 19.52 27.43
C ASP A 725 -9.73 19.15 26.13
N LYS A 726 -9.07 18.32 25.31
CA LYS A 726 -9.68 17.69 24.12
C LYS A 726 -10.54 16.47 24.50
N VAL A 727 -11.66 16.33 23.80
CA VAL A 727 -12.64 15.23 23.90
C VAL A 727 -12.97 14.73 22.49
N TYR A 728 -13.00 13.40 22.31
CA TYR A 728 -13.03 12.75 21.00
C TYR A 728 -14.37 12.05 20.72
N SER A 729 -14.87 12.13 19.48
CA SER A 729 -16.08 11.44 19.05
C SER A 729 -15.89 9.91 19.13
N GLY A 730 -16.84 9.23 19.75
CA GLY A 730 -16.74 7.82 20.13
C GLY A 730 -16.37 7.57 21.60
N SER A 731 -15.91 8.60 22.33
CA SER A 731 -15.94 8.58 23.80
C SER A 731 -17.38 8.74 24.33
N VAL A 732 -17.66 8.38 25.58
CA VAL A 732 -18.99 8.50 26.20
C VAL A 732 -18.90 9.35 27.46
N ASN A 733 -19.76 10.37 27.60
CA ASN A 733 -19.85 11.14 28.84
C ASN A 733 -20.46 10.28 29.98
N VAL A 734 -19.71 10.07 31.06
CA VAL A 734 -20.16 9.36 32.26
C VAL A 734 -20.44 10.32 33.42
N GLY A 735 -20.07 11.60 33.28
CA GLY A 735 -20.31 12.65 34.26
C GLY A 735 -21.65 13.37 34.06
N GLN A 736 -21.67 14.62 34.53
CA GLN A 736 -22.72 15.61 34.25
C GLN A 736 -22.64 16.12 32.79
N PRO A 737 -23.67 16.81 32.25
CA PRO A 737 -23.61 17.36 30.90
C PRO A 737 -22.41 18.28 30.68
N VAL A 738 -21.77 18.18 29.51
CA VAL A 738 -20.55 18.93 29.17
C VAL A 738 -20.80 19.81 27.96
N TYR A 739 -20.33 21.06 28.03
CA TYR A 739 -20.26 21.93 26.86
C TYR A 739 -18.87 21.83 26.24
N ILE A 740 -18.81 21.44 24.97
CA ILE A 740 -17.57 21.47 24.17
C ILE A 740 -17.71 22.44 23.00
N ARG A 741 -16.62 23.10 22.65
CA ARG A 741 -16.44 23.82 21.38
C ARG A 741 -15.86 22.86 20.36
N VAL A 742 -16.53 22.65 19.23
CA VAL A 742 -16.07 21.78 18.16
C VAL A 742 -14.76 22.32 17.57
N SER A 743 -13.72 21.48 17.50
CA SER A 743 -12.43 21.82 16.89
C SER A 743 -12.26 21.22 15.50
N ASP A 744 -12.70 19.97 15.30
CA ASP A 744 -12.43 19.20 14.09
C ASP A 744 -13.68 18.44 13.63
N ILE A 745 -13.96 18.42 12.32
CA ILE A 745 -15.25 17.95 11.77
C ILE A 745 -15.03 16.96 10.61
N GLY A 746 -15.77 15.85 10.66
CA GLY A 746 -15.78 14.84 9.60
C GLY A 746 -14.43 14.13 9.50
N SER A 747 -13.88 14.03 8.29
CA SER A 747 -12.71 13.21 7.97
C SER A 747 -11.39 13.61 8.64
N THR A 748 -11.34 14.73 9.37
CA THR A 748 -10.20 15.08 10.24
C THR A 748 -10.32 14.50 11.66
N SER A 749 -11.51 14.09 12.09
CA SER A 749 -11.74 13.53 13.43
C SER A 749 -11.00 12.20 13.63
N ILE A 750 -10.53 11.95 14.85
CA ILE A 750 -9.71 10.77 15.17
C ILE A 750 -10.46 9.47 14.90
N LEU A 751 -11.77 9.41 15.13
CA LEU A 751 -12.60 8.24 14.81
C LEU A 751 -12.68 7.98 13.29
N ASP A 752 -12.85 9.01 12.46
CA ASP A 752 -12.88 8.84 11.00
C ASP A 752 -11.48 8.51 10.44
N GLN A 753 -10.40 9.02 11.06
CA GLN A 753 -9.01 8.60 10.76
C GLN A 753 -8.77 7.11 11.11
N ILE A 754 -9.17 6.66 12.31
CA ILE A 754 -9.11 5.25 12.74
C ILE A 754 -9.86 4.36 11.76
N VAL A 755 -11.06 4.77 11.35
CA VAL A 755 -11.87 4.04 10.37
C VAL A 755 -11.15 3.98 9.01
N ALA A 756 -10.56 5.08 8.51
CA ALA A 756 -9.78 5.08 7.28
C ALA A 756 -8.54 4.15 7.33
N VAL A 757 -7.81 4.16 8.44
CA VAL A 757 -6.64 3.28 8.68
C VAL A 757 -7.04 1.80 8.66
N VAL A 758 -8.14 1.43 9.32
CA VAL A 758 -8.64 0.05 9.34
C VAL A 758 -9.14 -0.39 7.96
N ARG A 759 -9.72 0.53 7.19
CA ARG A 759 -10.18 0.30 5.82
C ARG A 759 -9.02 -0.01 4.86
N GLU A 760 -7.97 0.81 4.87
CA GLU A 760 -6.73 0.54 4.11
C GLU A 760 -6.07 -0.78 4.55
N GLY A 761 -6.20 -1.12 5.84
CA GLY A 761 -5.80 -2.40 6.39
C GLY A 761 -6.50 -3.62 5.76
N LEU A 762 -7.78 -3.50 5.40
CA LEU A 762 -8.55 -4.60 4.83
C LEU A 762 -8.37 -4.81 3.32
N THR A 763 -7.72 -3.90 2.60
CA THR A 763 -7.46 -4.08 1.15
C THR A 763 -6.17 -4.86 0.89
N LYS A 764 -5.14 -4.70 1.74
CA LYS A 764 -3.80 -5.31 1.55
C LYS A 764 -3.79 -6.82 1.82
N ARG A 765 -3.43 -7.58 0.80
CA ARG A 765 -3.40 -9.06 0.80
C ARG A 765 -2.20 -9.63 1.57
N ALA A 766 -2.32 -10.88 2.01
CA ALA A 766 -1.15 -11.63 2.48
C ALA A 766 -0.44 -12.34 1.30
N PRO A 767 0.90 -12.43 1.28
CA PRO A 767 1.61 -13.25 0.28
C PRO A 767 1.15 -14.72 0.24
N VAL A 768 0.73 -15.29 1.37
CA VAL A 768 0.15 -16.65 1.44
C VAL A 768 -1.16 -16.81 0.65
N GLU A 769 -1.93 -15.75 0.40
CA GLU A 769 -3.15 -15.84 -0.43
C GLU A 769 -2.79 -16.12 -1.90
N GLY A 770 -1.71 -15.51 -2.39
CA GLY A 770 -1.17 -15.79 -3.73
C GLY A 770 -0.73 -17.24 -3.90
N VAL A 771 -0.31 -17.93 -2.83
CA VAL A 771 0.04 -19.36 -2.86
C VAL A 771 -1.19 -20.21 -3.19
N ALA A 772 -2.39 -19.87 -2.70
CA ALA A 772 -3.62 -20.60 -3.02
C ALA A 772 -4.02 -20.47 -4.50
N ASP A 773 -3.85 -19.27 -5.08
CA ASP A 773 -4.08 -19.01 -6.51
C ASP A 773 -3.05 -19.76 -7.37
N ILE A 774 -1.77 -19.75 -6.98
CA ILE A 774 -0.70 -20.48 -7.67
C ILE A 774 -0.97 -21.99 -7.63
N MET A 775 -1.26 -22.56 -6.45
CA MET A 775 -1.62 -23.97 -6.30
C MET A 775 -2.80 -24.34 -7.20
N THR A 776 -3.89 -23.55 -7.18
CA THR A 776 -5.07 -23.78 -8.03
C THR A 776 -4.71 -23.79 -9.52
N SER A 777 -3.84 -22.89 -9.97
CA SER A 777 -3.45 -22.76 -11.37
C SER A 777 -2.64 -23.94 -11.94
N TYR A 778 -1.99 -24.73 -11.08
CA TYR A 778 -1.33 -26.00 -11.44
C TYR A 778 -2.20 -27.23 -11.14
N PHE A 779 -2.97 -27.18 -10.05
CA PHE A 779 -3.81 -28.28 -9.58
C PHE A 779 -4.90 -28.65 -10.59
N VAL A 780 -5.57 -27.67 -11.22
CA VAL A 780 -6.62 -27.94 -12.22
C VAL A 780 -6.07 -28.68 -13.47
N PRO A 781 -4.95 -28.28 -14.11
CA PRO A 781 -4.28 -29.09 -15.14
C PRO A 781 -3.92 -30.51 -14.70
N VAL A 782 -3.38 -30.69 -13.48
CA VAL A 782 -3.03 -32.03 -12.96
C VAL A 782 -4.27 -32.90 -12.76
N ILE A 783 -5.36 -32.34 -12.23
CA ILE A 783 -6.62 -33.04 -12.01
C ILE A 783 -7.32 -33.40 -13.32
N THR A 784 -7.33 -32.48 -14.31
CA THR A 784 -7.91 -32.78 -15.64
C THR A 784 -7.14 -33.91 -16.34
N LEU A 785 -5.80 -33.93 -16.22
CA LEU A 785 -4.98 -35.04 -16.69
C LEU A 785 -5.29 -36.35 -15.95
N ILE A 786 -5.43 -36.33 -14.61
CA ILE A 786 -5.79 -37.53 -13.83
C ILE A 786 -7.18 -38.05 -14.22
N ALA A 787 -8.17 -37.19 -14.44
CA ALA A 787 -9.51 -37.60 -14.89
C ALA A 787 -9.49 -38.24 -16.28
N ILE A 788 -8.74 -37.67 -17.23
CA ILE A 788 -8.55 -38.22 -18.58
C ILE A 788 -7.81 -39.57 -18.53
N LEU A 789 -6.73 -39.68 -17.74
CA LEU A 789 -6.00 -40.94 -17.55
C LEU A 789 -6.90 -41.99 -16.90
N THR A 790 -7.70 -41.63 -15.89
CA THR A 790 -8.67 -42.51 -15.22
C THR A 790 -9.66 -43.07 -16.24
N PHE A 791 -10.23 -42.22 -17.11
CA PHE A 791 -11.12 -42.66 -18.20
C PHE A 791 -10.42 -43.64 -19.14
N VAL A 792 -9.25 -43.28 -19.66
CA VAL A 792 -8.50 -44.10 -20.65
C VAL A 792 -8.04 -45.43 -20.06
N ILE A 793 -7.57 -45.46 -18.81
CA ILE A 793 -7.13 -46.70 -18.13
C ILE A 793 -8.32 -47.65 -17.93
N TRP A 794 -9.42 -47.17 -17.35
CA TRP A 794 -10.60 -48.03 -17.15
C TRP A 794 -11.25 -48.48 -18.46
N LEU A 795 -11.29 -47.62 -19.48
CA LEU A 795 -11.81 -47.95 -20.81
C LEU A 795 -10.94 -49.01 -21.51
N SER A 796 -9.61 -48.84 -21.49
CA SER A 796 -8.69 -49.80 -22.13
C SER A 796 -8.67 -51.16 -21.44
N LEU A 797 -8.66 -51.21 -20.10
CA LEU A 797 -8.74 -52.47 -19.34
C LEU A 797 -10.06 -53.22 -19.57
N GLY A 798 -11.18 -52.49 -19.69
CA GLY A 798 -12.49 -53.05 -20.02
C GLY A 798 -12.57 -53.59 -21.44
N LEU A 799 -12.14 -52.81 -22.44
CA LEU A 799 -12.11 -53.24 -23.85
C LEU A 799 -11.10 -54.37 -24.11
N SER A 800 -10.02 -54.44 -23.34
CA SER A 800 -9.02 -55.52 -23.40
C SER A 800 -9.50 -56.83 -22.73
N GLY A 801 -10.73 -56.91 -22.24
CA GLY A 801 -11.29 -58.09 -21.58
C GLY A 801 -10.53 -58.56 -20.34
N SER A 802 -9.70 -57.68 -19.76
CA SER A 802 -8.79 -58.02 -18.64
C SER A 802 -9.44 -57.79 -17.28
N LEU A 803 -10.59 -57.12 -17.24
CA LEU A 803 -11.44 -56.97 -16.06
C LEU A 803 -12.48 -58.10 -16.02
N PRO A 804 -12.83 -58.64 -14.83
CA PRO A 804 -13.95 -59.56 -14.68
C PRO A 804 -15.26 -58.94 -15.19
N THR A 805 -16.11 -59.74 -15.84
CA THR A 805 -17.46 -59.32 -16.27
C THR A 805 -18.33 -58.83 -15.11
N ASP A 806 -18.05 -59.29 -13.89
CA ASP A 806 -18.70 -58.89 -12.63
C ASP A 806 -18.45 -57.41 -12.25
N TYR A 807 -17.45 -56.75 -12.84
CA TYR A 807 -17.17 -55.33 -12.59
C TYR A 807 -18.19 -54.41 -13.31
N LEU A 808 -18.87 -54.93 -14.33
CA LEU A 808 -19.87 -54.19 -15.10
C LEU A 808 -21.21 -54.15 -14.34
N ASP A 809 -21.28 -53.19 -13.40
CA ASP A 809 -22.44 -52.92 -12.54
C ASP A 809 -23.70 -52.48 -13.31
N SER A 810 -23.53 -52.03 -14.55
CA SER A 810 -24.53 -51.41 -15.41
C SER A 810 -24.70 -52.26 -16.68
N ALA A 811 -25.90 -52.78 -16.95
CA ALA A 811 -26.12 -53.70 -18.07
C ALA A 811 -25.95 -53.04 -19.46
N GLN A 812 -26.17 -51.73 -19.56
CA GLN A 812 -26.13 -50.98 -20.82
C GLN A 812 -25.17 -49.78 -20.75
N GLY A 813 -24.72 -49.31 -21.92
CA GLY A 813 -23.68 -48.28 -22.07
C GLY A 813 -22.23 -48.80 -22.07
N GLY A 814 -22.00 -50.03 -21.60
CA GLY A 814 -20.70 -50.71 -21.66
C GLY A 814 -19.55 -49.97 -20.95
N TRP A 815 -18.31 -50.37 -21.27
CA TRP A 815 -17.11 -49.85 -20.61
C TRP A 815 -16.89 -48.34 -20.80
N ALA A 816 -17.44 -47.72 -21.84
CA ALA A 816 -17.33 -46.28 -22.10
C ALA A 816 -18.10 -45.45 -21.07
N PHE A 817 -19.41 -45.65 -20.95
CA PHE A 817 -20.20 -44.90 -19.96
C PHE A 817 -19.89 -45.33 -18.52
N TRP A 818 -19.41 -46.56 -18.30
CA TRP A 818 -18.94 -47.03 -16.99
C TRP A 818 -17.65 -46.33 -16.54
N SER A 819 -16.59 -46.30 -17.38
CA SER A 819 -15.32 -45.63 -17.06
C SER A 819 -15.48 -44.11 -16.89
N LEU A 820 -16.42 -43.50 -17.62
CA LEU A 820 -16.75 -42.08 -17.49
C LEU A 820 -17.25 -41.69 -16.08
N LYS A 821 -17.89 -42.61 -15.34
CA LYS A 821 -18.35 -42.35 -13.95
C LYS A 821 -17.19 -41.97 -13.03
N PHE A 822 -16.06 -42.66 -13.14
CA PHE A 822 -14.86 -42.38 -12.34
C PHE A 822 -14.21 -41.05 -12.73
N ALA A 823 -14.17 -40.73 -14.03
CA ALA A 823 -13.66 -39.45 -14.50
C ALA A 823 -14.52 -38.26 -14.02
N ILE A 824 -15.85 -38.39 -14.06
CA ILE A 824 -16.78 -37.39 -13.48
C ILE A 824 -16.57 -37.29 -11.96
N ALA A 825 -16.42 -38.40 -11.24
CA ALA A 825 -16.17 -38.39 -9.80
C ALA A 825 -14.85 -37.68 -9.44
N VAL A 826 -13.77 -37.89 -10.23
CA VAL A 826 -12.49 -37.17 -10.06
C VAL A 826 -12.63 -35.67 -10.34
N PHE A 827 -13.30 -35.28 -11.45
CA PHE A 827 -13.58 -33.87 -11.73
C PHE A 827 -14.39 -33.21 -10.61
N VAL A 828 -15.36 -33.92 -10.03
CA VAL A 828 -16.18 -33.42 -8.94
C VAL A 828 -15.37 -33.29 -7.65
N VAL A 829 -14.77 -34.36 -7.11
CA VAL A 829 -14.03 -34.34 -5.83
C VAL A 829 -13.01 -33.20 -5.75
N ALA A 830 -12.39 -32.87 -6.87
CA ALA A 830 -11.20 -32.06 -6.91
C ALA A 830 -11.42 -30.53 -6.86
N CYS A 831 -12.56 -30.00 -6.37
CA CYS A 831 -12.64 -28.56 -6.14
C CYS A 831 -11.64 -28.13 -5.03
N PRO A 832 -10.75 -27.15 -5.26
CA PRO A 832 -9.97 -26.52 -4.19
C PRO A 832 -10.81 -25.51 -3.38
N CYS A 833 -12.12 -25.76 -3.25
CA CYS A 833 -13.12 -24.86 -2.66
C CYS A 833 -12.75 -24.42 -1.23
N GLY A 834 -12.33 -25.36 -0.37
CA GLY A 834 -11.83 -25.06 0.98
C GLY A 834 -10.43 -24.44 1.02
N LEU A 835 -9.59 -24.71 0.01
CA LEU A 835 -8.22 -24.20 -0.11
C LEU A 835 -8.21 -22.67 -0.28
N ALA A 836 -9.07 -22.15 -1.17
CA ALA A 836 -9.23 -20.71 -1.41
C ALA A 836 -9.86 -19.95 -0.22
N LEU A 837 -10.48 -20.65 0.73
CA LEU A 837 -11.08 -20.06 1.93
C LEU A 837 -10.13 -20.04 3.14
N ALA A 838 -9.06 -20.83 3.12
CA ALA A 838 -8.22 -21.10 4.29
C ALA A 838 -7.54 -19.85 4.89
N ALA A 839 -6.92 -19.02 4.05
CA ALA A 839 -6.27 -17.78 4.47
C ALA A 839 -7.26 -16.63 4.75
N PRO A 840 -8.14 -16.21 3.79
CA PRO A 840 -8.92 -14.98 3.97
C PRO A 840 -9.88 -15.03 5.16
N THR A 841 -10.46 -16.21 5.46
CA THR A 841 -11.42 -16.33 6.57
C THR A 841 -10.74 -16.23 7.94
N ALA A 842 -9.54 -16.79 8.10
CA ALA A 842 -8.80 -16.73 9.36
C ALA A 842 -8.16 -15.34 9.56
N LEU A 843 -7.62 -14.72 8.50
CA LEU A 843 -7.08 -13.37 8.55
C LEU A 843 -8.15 -12.33 8.91
N PHE A 844 -9.35 -12.39 8.30
CA PHE A 844 -10.44 -11.46 8.64
C PHE A 844 -10.92 -11.64 10.09
N VAL A 845 -11.08 -12.88 10.55
CA VAL A 845 -11.45 -13.14 11.95
C VAL A 845 -10.34 -12.67 12.92
N GLY A 846 -9.06 -12.75 12.53
CA GLY A 846 -7.93 -12.21 13.26
C GLY A 846 -7.92 -10.68 13.33
N GLY A 847 -8.06 -9.97 12.21
CA GLY A 847 -8.10 -8.50 12.17
C GLY A 847 -9.28 -7.93 12.96
N GLY A 848 -10.48 -8.51 12.80
CA GLY A 848 -11.66 -8.15 13.59
C GLY A 848 -11.63 -8.57 15.06
N LEU A 849 -10.55 -9.24 15.50
CA LEU A 849 -10.27 -9.59 16.89
C LEU A 849 -9.16 -8.68 17.46
N ALA A 850 -8.14 -8.35 16.67
CA ALA A 850 -7.12 -7.36 16.99
C ALA A 850 -7.73 -5.98 17.27
N ALA A 851 -8.62 -5.51 16.38
CA ALA A 851 -9.28 -4.21 16.53
C ALA A 851 -10.15 -4.09 17.79
N ARG A 852 -10.55 -5.22 18.40
CA ARG A 852 -11.31 -5.27 19.67
C ARG A 852 -10.42 -5.20 20.93
N ARG A 853 -9.10 -5.14 20.76
CA ARG A 853 -8.10 -4.99 21.83
C ARG A 853 -7.22 -3.76 21.58
N GLY A 854 -7.71 -2.80 20.79
CA GLY A 854 -6.98 -1.58 20.43
C GLY A 854 -5.84 -1.79 19.42
N ILE A 855 -5.79 -2.93 18.70
CA ILE A 855 -4.72 -3.22 17.74
C ILE A 855 -5.28 -3.09 16.32
N LEU A 856 -4.96 -1.98 15.66
CA LEU A 856 -5.33 -1.72 14.26
C LEU A 856 -4.28 -2.30 13.31
N VAL A 857 -4.70 -2.78 12.14
CA VAL A 857 -3.85 -3.56 11.23
C VAL A 857 -3.83 -2.96 9.82
N ARG A 858 -3.00 -1.94 9.59
CA ARG A 858 -2.89 -1.20 8.31
C ARG A 858 -2.09 -1.94 7.24
N GLY A 859 -1.18 -2.84 7.63
CA GLY A 859 -0.44 -3.73 6.72
C GLY A 859 -1.20 -5.02 6.36
N GLY A 860 -2.49 -5.10 6.73
CA GLY A 860 -3.41 -6.16 6.35
C GLY A 860 -2.90 -7.59 6.58
N GLY A 861 -3.09 -8.44 5.59
CA GLY A 861 -2.71 -9.84 5.67
C GLY A 861 -1.19 -10.08 5.72
N GLU A 862 -0.40 -9.18 5.13
CA GLU A 862 1.07 -9.26 5.10
C GLU A 862 1.67 -8.99 6.48
N ALA A 863 1.22 -7.94 7.17
CA ALA A 863 1.68 -7.61 8.51
C ALA A 863 1.40 -8.76 9.51
N PHE A 864 0.23 -9.41 9.43
CA PHE A 864 -0.05 -10.63 10.20
C PHE A 864 0.89 -11.80 9.87
N GLN A 865 1.28 -11.94 8.59
CA GLN A 865 2.18 -13.00 8.15
C GLN A 865 3.58 -12.80 8.76
N GLU A 866 4.17 -11.60 8.66
CA GLU A 866 5.51 -11.35 9.19
C GLU A 866 5.54 -11.26 10.73
N ALA A 867 4.53 -10.68 11.37
CA ALA A 867 4.39 -10.72 12.83
C ALA A 867 4.25 -12.16 13.36
N SER A 868 3.76 -13.12 12.56
CA SER A 868 3.75 -14.54 12.96
C SER A 868 5.14 -15.20 12.93
N LYS A 869 6.09 -14.65 12.16
CA LYS A 869 7.48 -15.11 12.01
C LYS A 869 8.49 -14.30 12.82
N LEU A 870 8.02 -13.33 13.60
CA LEU A 870 8.83 -12.35 14.31
C LEU A 870 9.92 -13.00 15.19
N GLU A 871 11.17 -12.60 14.95
CA GLU A 871 12.39 -13.13 15.58
C GLU A 871 13.09 -12.11 16.49
N ALA A 872 13.00 -10.81 16.15
CA ALA A 872 13.55 -9.72 16.97
C ALA A 872 12.63 -8.49 16.99
N ILE A 873 12.65 -7.73 18.08
CA ILE A 873 11.96 -6.44 18.21
C ILE A 873 12.97 -5.36 18.62
N VAL A 874 12.98 -4.25 17.89
CA VAL A 874 13.66 -3.01 18.25
C VAL A 874 12.62 -2.04 18.81
N PHE A 875 12.84 -1.52 20.01
CA PHE A 875 12.04 -0.44 20.60
C PHE A 875 12.78 0.90 20.50
N ASP A 876 12.07 2.00 20.26
CA ASP A 876 12.56 3.30 20.69
C ASP A 876 12.41 3.46 22.22
N LYS A 877 13.20 4.38 22.79
CA LYS A 877 13.20 4.66 24.23
C LYS A 877 12.14 5.69 24.62
N THR A 878 12.01 6.80 23.90
CA THR A 878 11.22 7.97 24.34
C THR A 878 9.77 7.83 23.87
N GLY A 879 8.78 7.97 24.76
CA GLY A 879 7.35 7.83 24.45
C GLY A 879 6.88 6.39 24.24
N THR A 880 7.75 5.54 23.71
CA THR A 880 7.53 4.10 23.55
C THR A 880 7.81 3.32 24.85
N LEU A 881 9.05 3.26 25.33
CA LEU A 881 9.39 2.54 26.58
C LEU A 881 9.15 3.40 27.85
N THR A 882 9.10 4.72 27.69
CA THR A 882 8.73 5.69 28.72
C THR A 882 7.31 6.22 28.52
N GLU A 883 6.73 6.90 29.52
CA GLU A 883 5.40 7.53 29.39
C GLU A 883 5.40 8.63 28.32
N GLY A 884 6.47 9.42 28.23
CA GLY A 884 6.67 10.47 27.25
C GLY A 884 5.94 11.79 27.55
N GLY A 885 6.29 12.84 26.79
CA GLY A 885 5.62 14.15 26.81
C GLY A 885 5.93 15.04 28.01
N THR A 886 5.97 14.51 29.24
CA THR A 886 6.26 15.28 30.46
C THR A 886 7.39 14.65 31.28
N LEU A 887 8.44 15.42 31.54
CA LEU A 887 9.44 15.07 32.55
C LEU A 887 8.81 15.17 33.94
N ARG A 888 9.30 14.38 34.90
CA ARG A 888 8.97 14.53 36.33
C ARG A 888 10.25 14.57 37.16
N VAL A 889 10.19 15.23 38.32
CA VAL A 889 11.21 15.05 39.37
C VAL A 889 11.11 13.62 39.89
N SER A 890 12.15 12.82 39.64
CA SER A 890 12.27 11.43 40.10
C SER A 890 12.87 11.35 41.51
N ASP A 891 13.84 12.21 41.79
CA ASP A 891 14.55 12.30 43.07
C ASP A 891 14.89 13.77 43.33
N HIS A 892 15.08 14.11 44.61
CA HIS A 892 15.66 15.38 45.02
C HIS A 892 16.59 15.16 46.21
N GLU A 893 17.66 15.95 46.28
CA GLU A 893 18.63 15.93 47.38
C GLU A 893 18.64 17.30 48.07
N MET A 894 18.24 17.36 49.34
CA MET A 894 18.31 18.57 50.14
C MET A 894 19.72 18.72 50.74
N LEU A 895 20.38 19.83 50.47
CA LEU A 895 21.76 20.10 50.92
C LEU A 895 21.83 21.02 52.15
N ILE A 896 20.72 21.67 52.50
CA ILE A 896 20.58 22.54 53.67
C ILE A 896 19.88 21.77 54.80
N ALA A 897 20.46 21.83 56.00
CA ALA A 897 19.97 21.14 57.20
C ALA A 897 18.97 21.95 58.06
N ASP A 898 18.75 23.23 57.72
CA ASP A 898 17.85 24.15 58.44
C ASP A 898 16.44 24.15 57.82
N GLU A 899 15.42 23.79 58.61
CA GLU A 899 14.02 23.65 58.17
C GLU A 899 13.41 24.96 57.66
N GLU A 900 13.79 26.13 58.20
CA GLU A 900 13.29 27.41 57.69
C GLU A 900 13.86 27.72 56.29
N GLN A 901 15.15 27.47 56.11
CA GLN A 901 15.81 27.62 54.80
C GLN A 901 15.34 26.58 53.78
N GLN A 902 14.96 25.37 54.21
CA GLN A 902 14.31 24.38 53.35
C GLN A 902 12.98 24.92 52.81
N GLN A 903 12.09 25.42 53.66
CA GLN A 903 10.79 25.99 53.21
C GLN A 903 10.97 27.20 52.29
N VAL A 904 11.97 28.06 52.57
CA VAL A 904 12.37 29.15 51.67
C VAL A 904 12.83 28.62 50.31
N ALA A 905 13.71 27.61 50.29
CA ALA A 905 14.23 27.02 49.05
C ALA A 905 13.12 26.42 48.17
N TRP A 906 12.13 25.73 48.76
CA TRP A 906 10.96 25.20 48.03
C TRP A 906 10.12 26.31 47.39
N GLY A 907 9.87 27.41 48.10
CA GLY A 907 9.15 28.58 47.56
C GLY A 907 9.92 29.30 46.43
N LEU A 908 11.26 29.37 46.55
CA LEU A 908 12.12 30.03 45.56
C LEU A 908 12.26 29.20 44.27
N ALA A 909 12.49 27.88 44.36
CA ALA A 909 12.53 27.00 43.20
C ALA A 909 11.23 27.08 42.38
N LYS A 910 10.08 27.02 43.07
CA LYS A 910 8.75 27.11 42.45
C LYS A 910 8.60 28.36 41.58
N ILE A 911 8.94 29.55 42.09
CA ILE A 911 8.70 30.81 41.37
C ILE A 911 9.72 31.05 40.26
N LEU A 912 10.98 30.60 40.44
CA LEU A 912 11.97 30.60 39.36
C LEU A 912 11.48 29.79 38.16
N GLU A 913 11.00 28.56 38.41
CA GLU A 913 10.66 27.62 37.35
C GLU A 913 9.24 27.80 36.79
N GLN A 914 8.25 28.24 37.59
CA GLN A 914 6.92 28.66 37.10
C GLN A 914 6.98 29.80 36.08
N SER A 915 8.12 30.49 35.99
CA SER A 915 8.35 31.60 35.07
C SER A 915 9.08 31.19 33.78
N SER A 916 9.38 29.89 33.60
CA SER A 916 10.01 29.34 32.39
C SER A 916 9.09 28.32 31.72
N THR A 917 9.14 28.23 30.39
CA THR A 917 8.38 27.26 29.60
C THR A 917 9.14 25.94 29.37
N HIS A 918 10.34 25.80 29.93
CA HIS A 918 11.21 24.65 29.69
C HIS A 918 10.65 23.37 30.36
N PRO A 919 10.73 22.17 29.73
CA PRO A 919 10.14 20.95 30.29
C PRO A 919 10.67 20.53 31.68
N ILE A 920 11.94 20.83 31.98
CA ILE A 920 12.53 20.63 33.32
C ILE A 920 11.92 21.61 34.34
N ALA A 921 11.67 22.86 33.91
CA ALA A 921 11.11 23.90 34.76
C ALA A 921 9.67 23.53 35.19
N ASN A 922 8.81 23.15 34.24
CA ASN A 922 7.46 22.65 34.55
C ASN A 922 7.49 21.47 35.54
N ALA A 923 8.37 20.50 35.32
CA ALA A 923 8.53 19.33 36.19
C ALA A 923 8.91 19.69 37.65
N ILE A 924 9.79 20.69 37.83
CA ILE A 924 10.20 21.18 39.15
C ILE A 924 9.13 22.08 39.75
N ALA A 925 8.50 22.94 38.96
CA ALA A 925 7.42 23.84 39.38
C ALA A 925 6.21 23.06 39.94
N ASP A 926 5.77 22.01 39.25
CA ASP A 926 4.69 21.13 39.70
C ASP A 926 5.07 20.38 40.99
N PHE A 927 6.28 19.81 41.04
CA PHE A 927 6.77 19.10 42.23
C PHE A 927 6.92 20.01 43.46
N CYS A 928 7.44 21.22 43.28
CA CYS A 928 7.50 22.22 44.34
C CYS A 928 6.11 22.79 44.70
N ALA A 929 5.11 22.67 43.82
CA ALA A 929 3.76 23.18 44.09
C ALA A 929 3.07 22.46 45.25
N GLU A 930 3.31 21.16 45.40
CA GLU A 930 2.78 20.33 46.50
C GLU A 930 3.51 20.57 47.84
N GLN A 931 4.74 21.09 47.82
CA GLN A 931 5.60 21.19 49.02
C GLN A 931 5.76 22.61 49.59
N SER A 932 5.53 23.66 48.77
CA SER A 932 5.76 25.05 49.18
C SER A 932 4.64 25.61 50.10
N SER A 933 4.99 26.17 51.26
CA SER A 933 4.04 26.90 52.14
C SER A 933 4.30 28.41 52.25
N VAL A 934 5.37 28.93 51.64
CA VAL A 934 5.83 30.32 51.81
C VAL A 934 5.17 31.28 50.82
N SER A 935 4.72 32.45 51.30
CA SER A 935 4.24 33.56 50.47
C SER A 935 5.36 34.55 50.14
N VAL A 936 5.43 34.97 48.88
CA VAL A 936 6.48 35.85 48.34
C VAL A 936 5.87 37.22 48.02
N ILE A 937 6.50 38.29 48.50
CA ILE A 937 5.98 39.66 48.37
C ILE A 937 6.23 40.20 46.95
N SER A 938 7.46 40.01 46.47
CA SER A 938 7.90 40.45 45.15
C SER A 938 9.11 39.64 44.69
N SER A 939 9.23 39.52 43.37
CA SER A 939 10.34 38.86 42.69
C SER A 939 10.81 39.71 41.50
N THR A 940 12.07 39.55 41.12
CA THR A 940 12.64 40.12 39.89
C THR A 940 13.52 39.06 39.27
N LEU A 941 13.16 38.63 38.06
CA LEU A 941 13.69 37.43 37.42
C LEU A 941 14.48 37.78 36.16
N THR A 942 15.51 36.99 35.89
CA THR A 942 16.40 37.09 34.73
C THR A 942 16.76 35.69 34.25
N GLU A 943 16.42 35.36 33.01
CA GLU A 943 16.87 34.14 32.36
C GLU A 943 18.34 34.28 31.91
N ILE A 944 19.13 33.22 32.06
CA ILE A 944 20.52 33.13 31.60
C ILE A 944 20.57 32.03 30.53
N PRO A 945 20.54 32.39 29.23
CA PRO A 945 20.34 31.44 28.14
C PRO A 945 21.32 30.27 28.16
N GLY A 946 20.78 29.05 28.13
CA GLY A 946 21.57 27.81 28.16
C GLY A 946 22.24 27.50 29.49
N GLN A 947 21.91 28.21 30.57
CA GLN A 947 22.43 27.94 31.92
C GLN A 947 21.31 27.74 32.97
N GLY A 948 20.29 28.60 32.99
CA GLY A 948 19.14 28.50 33.90
C GLY A 948 18.49 29.85 34.23
N MET A 949 17.71 29.89 35.31
CA MET A 949 17.00 31.08 35.81
C MET A 949 17.73 31.68 37.03
N LYS A 950 17.70 33.00 37.17
CA LYS A 950 18.20 33.73 38.34
C LYS A 950 17.21 34.82 38.77
N GLY A 951 17.13 35.13 40.05
CA GLY A 951 16.27 36.22 40.53
C GLY A 951 16.58 36.73 41.94
N MET A 952 15.99 37.88 42.26
CA MET A 952 15.95 38.48 43.59
C MET A 952 14.52 38.43 44.14
N PHE A 953 14.37 38.22 45.44
CA PHE A 953 13.10 37.92 46.10
C PHE A 953 13.00 38.61 47.47
N SER A 954 11.86 39.26 47.75
CA SER A 954 11.49 39.70 49.10
C SER A 954 10.49 38.70 49.70
N LEU A 955 10.87 38.11 50.83
CA LEU A 955 10.10 37.10 51.56
C LEU A 955 9.71 37.62 52.95
N THR A 956 8.53 37.24 53.44
CA THR A 956 8.17 37.45 54.85
C THR A 956 8.47 36.16 55.63
N VAL A 957 9.56 36.13 56.40
CA VAL A 957 9.92 34.99 57.26
C VAL A 957 9.72 35.42 58.71
N ASN A 958 8.88 34.71 59.46
CA ASN A 958 8.53 35.02 60.86
C ASN A 958 8.11 36.48 61.12
N GLY A 959 7.50 37.14 60.13
CA GLY A 959 7.07 38.55 60.20
C GLY A 959 8.14 39.59 59.87
N VAL A 960 9.36 39.16 59.50
CA VAL A 960 10.46 40.02 59.06
C VAL A 960 10.58 39.95 57.53
N GLU A 961 10.78 41.09 56.85
CA GLU A 961 11.12 41.09 55.42
C GLU A 961 12.60 40.71 55.25
N VAL A 962 12.86 39.61 54.55
CA VAL A 962 14.20 39.10 54.25
C VAL A 962 14.39 39.03 52.74
N LYS A 963 15.54 39.50 52.27
CA LYS A 963 15.88 39.51 50.83
C LYS A 963 16.82 38.36 50.49
N TYR A 964 16.42 37.58 49.49
CA TYR A 964 17.18 36.46 48.94
C TYR A 964 17.49 36.69 47.47
N GLU A 965 18.64 36.20 47.05
CA GLU A 965 19.03 36.02 45.66
C GLU A 965 19.12 34.52 45.41
N ALA A 966 18.49 34.01 44.35
CA ALA A 966 18.47 32.59 44.04
C ALA A 966 18.67 32.35 42.56
N ALA A 967 19.30 31.22 42.23
CA ALA A 967 19.53 30.77 40.88
C ALA A 967 19.24 29.27 40.79
N ILE A 968 18.59 28.82 39.72
CA ILE A 968 18.32 27.40 39.46
C ILE A 968 18.70 27.05 38.03
N GLY A 969 19.44 25.94 37.84
CA GLY A 969 19.86 25.54 36.51
C GLY A 969 20.94 24.47 36.47
N SER A 970 21.65 24.42 35.35
CA SER A 970 22.75 23.49 35.10
C SER A 970 23.96 23.74 36.00
N GLN A 971 24.87 22.76 36.12
CA GLN A 971 26.12 22.90 36.87
C GLN A 971 26.92 24.16 36.47
N ARG A 972 26.95 24.50 35.17
CA ARG A 972 27.60 25.72 34.65
C ARG A 972 27.09 27.02 35.29
N LEU A 973 25.83 27.06 35.71
CA LEU A 973 25.27 28.22 36.41
C LEU A 973 25.87 28.32 37.82
N LEU A 974 25.98 27.20 38.54
CA LEU A 974 26.63 27.16 39.85
C LEU A 974 28.12 27.52 39.75
N ASP A 975 28.83 26.94 38.78
CA ASP A 975 30.25 27.22 38.49
C ASP A 975 30.49 28.72 38.18
N SER A 976 29.47 29.44 37.69
CA SER A 976 29.52 30.89 37.42
C SER A 976 29.19 31.79 38.61
N LEU A 977 28.73 31.22 39.74
CA LEU A 977 28.23 31.93 40.92
C LEU A 977 29.08 31.69 42.18
N VAL A 978 30.13 30.87 42.08
CA VAL A 978 30.94 30.38 43.21
C VAL A 978 32.42 30.57 42.91
N ASP A 979 33.16 31.28 43.78
CA ASP A 979 34.62 31.39 43.69
C ASP A 979 35.32 30.10 44.18
N GLU A 980 36.44 29.73 43.54
CA GLU A 980 37.17 28.46 43.75
C GLU A 980 37.66 28.18 45.19
N ASN A 981 37.60 29.15 46.10
CA ASN A 981 38.15 29.06 47.46
C ASN A 981 37.10 28.82 48.57
N GLY A 982 35.84 28.48 48.21
CA GLY A 982 34.70 28.50 49.13
C GLY A 982 34.49 27.28 50.04
N THR A 983 34.18 26.12 49.47
CA THR A 983 33.50 25.00 50.18
C THR A 983 33.79 23.62 49.58
N ASP A 984 33.74 22.57 50.41
CA ASP A 984 33.90 21.16 50.00
C ASP A 984 32.68 20.64 49.20
N PHE A 985 32.64 20.90 47.90
CA PHE A 985 31.60 20.40 46.99
C PHE A 985 31.64 18.88 46.72
N TYR A 986 32.45 18.12 47.47
CA TYR A 986 32.62 16.67 47.27
C TYR A 986 31.28 15.92 47.30
N PHE A 987 30.42 16.20 48.28
CA PHE A 987 29.09 15.58 48.38
C PHE A 987 28.21 15.91 47.15
N LEU A 988 28.10 17.19 46.79
CA LEU A 988 27.36 17.64 45.60
C LEU A 988 27.87 16.94 44.32
N SER A 989 29.20 16.87 44.14
CA SER A 989 29.79 16.25 42.95
C SER A 989 29.46 14.75 42.83
N ASN A 990 29.41 14.04 43.96
CA ASN A 990 29.05 12.62 44.03
C ASN A 990 27.56 12.42 43.75
N THR A 991 26.69 13.27 44.32
CA THR A 991 25.24 13.26 44.07
C THR A 991 24.88 13.58 42.62
N LEU A 992 25.55 14.57 42.00
CA LEU A 992 25.41 14.86 40.57
C LEU A 992 25.87 13.68 39.71
N THR A 993 27.04 13.11 40.02
CA THR A 993 27.58 11.94 39.30
C THR A 993 26.65 10.73 39.37
N LYS A 994 26.06 10.46 40.55
CA LYS A 994 25.00 9.45 40.75
C LYS A 994 23.85 9.69 39.79
N TYR A 995 23.16 10.83 39.87
CA TYR A 995 21.96 11.09 39.07
C TYR A 995 22.25 11.12 37.55
N GLN A 996 23.39 11.66 37.13
CA GLN A 996 23.83 11.64 35.73
C GLN A 996 24.16 10.21 35.22
N SER A 997 24.66 9.33 36.09
CA SER A 997 24.84 7.90 35.77
C SER A 997 23.51 7.14 35.72
N GLU A 998 22.52 7.57 36.51
CA GLU A 998 21.15 7.05 36.56
C GLU A 998 20.22 7.67 35.48
N ALA A 999 20.79 8.19 34.38
CA ALA A 999 20.07 8.79 33.24
C ALA A 999 19.31 10.11 33.49
N LYS A 1000 19.43 10.72 34.68
CA LYS A 1000 18.59 11.86 35.09
C LYS A 1000 19.23 13.21 34.77
N SER A 1001 18.41 14.15 34.32
CA SER A 1001 18.77 15.56 34.09
C SER A 1001 18.76 16.33 35.40
N THR A 1002 19.95 16.78 35.84
CA THR A 1002 20.15 17.47 37.12
C THR A 1002 20.02 18.98 37.00
N ALA A 1003 19.13 19.59 37.79
CA ALA A 1003 19.09 21.03 38.04
C ALA A 1003 19.47 21.32 39.50
N ILE A 1004 20.23 22.39 39.73
CA ILE A 1004 20.74 22.78 41.05
C ILE A 1004 20.15 24.14 41.41
N LEU A 1005 19.42 24.22 42.52
CA LEU A 1005 19.07 25.49 43.16
C LEU A 1005 20.24 25.92 44.04
N ALA A 1006 20.71 27.15 43.88
CA ALA A 1006 21.61 27.83 44.79
C ALA A 1006 20.94 29.10 45.34
N ILE A 1007 21.09 29.34 46.64
CA ILE A 1007 20.51 30.50 47.32
C ILE A 1007 21.58 31.33 48.04
N ARG A 1008 21.29 32.61 48.20
CA ARG A 1008 22.08 33.58 48.97
C ARG A 1008 21.13 34.52 49.72
N GLN A 1009 21.33 34.66 51.03
CA GLN A 1009 20.69 35.73 51.80
C GLN A 1009 21.46 37.03 51.60
N ILE A 1010 20.77 38.12 51.25
CA ILE A 1010 21.39 39.44 51.03
C ILE A 1010 21.51 40.15 52.39
N SER A 1011 22.74 40.52 52.75
CA SER A 1011 23.08 41.28 53.96
C SER A 1011 24.20 42.29 53.66
N ASP A 1012 24.51 43.20 54.60
CA ASP A 1012 25.63 44.14 54.44
C ASP A 1012 27.01 43.45 54.41
N ALA A 1013 27.10 42.17 54.79
CA ALA A 1013 28.29 41.33 54.62
C ALA A 1013 28.18 40.47 53.34
N PRO A 1014 29.26 40.33 52.54
CA PRO A 1014 29.25 39.53 51.33
C PRO A 1014 29.14 38.03 51.66
N SER A 1015 27.99 37.45 51.35
CA SER A 1015 27.70 36.02 51.42
C SER A 1015 28.01 35.31 50.08
N PRO A 1016 28.54 34.08 50.11
CA PRO A 1016 28.62 33.23 48.93
C PRO A 1016 27.24 32.66 48.56
N PHE A 1017 27.11 32.11 47.34
CA PHE A 1017 25.99 31.23 47.01
C PHE A 1017 26.18 29.85 47.64
N VAL A 1018 25.12 29.31 48.23
CA VAL A 1018 25.09 27.97 48.83
C VAL A 1018 24.14 27.09 48.01
N PRO A 1019 24.56 25.90 47.53
CA PRO A 1019 23.66 24.98 46.85
C PRO A 1019 22.64 24.44 47.87
N ALA A 1020 21.36 24.57 47.54
CA ALA A 1020 20.23 24.26 48.42
C ALA A 1020 19.58 22.91 48.09
N ILE A 1021 19.21 22.71 46.82
CA ILE A 1021 18.50 21.50 46.36
C ILE A 1021 19.12 21.04 45.03
N VAL A 1022 19.34 19.74 44.90
CA VAL A 1022 19.56 19.10 43.59
C VAL A 1022 18.26 18.40 43.18
N PHE A 1023 17.70 18.79 42.04
CA PHE A 1023 16.55 18.14 41.42
C PHE A 1023 17.03 17.18 40.33
N ALA A 1024 16.60 15.92 40.37
CA ALA A 1024 16.86 14.94 39.34
C ALA A 1024 15.58 14.66 38.55
N THR A 1025 15.53 15.11 37.29
CA THR A 1025 14.38 14.95 36.41
C THR A 1025 14.59 13.86 35.36
N SER A 1026 13.54 13.09 35.08
CA SER A 1026 13.57 12.04 34.04
C SER A 1026 12.19 11.81 33.45
N ASP A 1027 12.18 11.20 32.26
CA ASP A 1027 10.99 10.64 31.61
C ASP A 1027 10.72 9.23 32.20
N PRO A 1028 9.60 9.00 32.91
CA PRO A 1028 9.39 7.76 33.66
C PRO A 1028 9.22 6.54 32.73
N ILE A 1029 9.87 5.43 33.08
CA ILE A 1029 9.74 4.15 32.38
C ILE A 1029 8.35 3.56 32.66
N ARG A 1030 7.66 3.05 31.62
CA ARG A 1030 6.33 2.43 31.76
C ARG A 1030 6.38 1.24 32.74
N PRO A 1031 5.46 1.13 33.72
CA PRO A 1031 5.55 0.14 34.79
C PRO A 1031 5.47 -1.31 34.29
N GLU A 1032 4.81 -1.56 33.15
CA GLU A 1032 4.73 -2.88 32.52
C GLU A 1032 5.99 -3.26 31.72
N ALA A 1033 6.86 -2.29 31.37
CA ALA A 1033 7.92 -2.48 30.37
C ALA A 1033 8.83 -3.67 30.69
N ALA A 1034 9.42 -3.74 31.89
CA ALA A 1034 10.29 -4.85 32.29
C ALA A 1034 9.58 -6.23 32.24
N SER A 1035 8.28 -6.28 32.54
CA SER A 1035 7.47 -7.50 32.44
C SER A 1035 7.23 -7.90 30.98
N VAL A 1036 6.99 -6.92 30.10
CA VAL A 1036 6.83 -7.14 28.65
C VAL A 1036 8.14 -7.58 28.00
N ILE A 1037 9.26 -6.93 28.30
CA ILE A 1037 10.59 -7.31 27.78
C ILE A 1037 10.95 -8.75 28.19
N SER A 1038 10.81 -9.11 29.46
CA SER A 1038 11.01 -10.47 29.96
C SER A 1038 10.06 -11.49 29.29
N SER A 1039 8.79 -11.10 29.09
CA SER A 1039 7.79 -11.91 28.39
C SER A 1039 8.09 -12.11 26.90
N LEU A 1040 8.77 -11.17 26.24
CA LEU A 1040 9.24 -11.32 24.86
C LEU A 1040 10.45 -12.26 24.78
N GLN A 1041 11.45 -12.02 25.64
CA GLN A 1041 12.65 -12.87 25.73
C GLN A 1041 12.28 -14.34 25.99
N SER A 1042 11.35 -14.62 26.91
CA SER A 1042 10.87 -15.98 27.20
C SER A 1042 10.11 -16.66 26.04
N LYS A 1043 9.67 -15.90 25.01
CA LYS A 1043 9.03 -16.42 23.78
C LYS A 1043 10.03 -16.64 22.63
N ASN A 1044 11.34 -16.63 22.94
CA ASN A 1044 12.46 -16.61 21.99
C ASN A 1044 12.31 -15.49 20.95
N ILE A 1045 12.08 -14.26 21.43
CA ILE A 1045 12.13 -13.04 20.63
C ILE A 1045 13.27 -12.20 21.20
N GLU A 1046 14.30 -11.92 20.39
CA GLU A 1046 15.40 -11.06 20.81
C GLU A 1046 14.93 -9.60 20.91
N VAL A 1047 15.37 -8.88 21.94
CA VAL A 1047 14.96 -7.50 22.18
C VAL A 1047 16.17 -6.56 22.06
N PHE A 1048 15.95 -5.45 21.37
CA PHE A 1048 16.91 -4.39 21.12
C PHE A 1048 16.30 -3.03 21.48
N MET A 1049 17.14 -2.06 21.82
CA MET A 1049 16.73 -0.67 22.03
C MET A 1049 17.52 0.25 21.10
N CYS A 1050 16.85 1.26 20.57
CA CYS A 1050 17.45 2.34 19.80
C CYS A 1050 17.06 3.67 20.46
N SER A 1051 17.96 4.67 20.48
CA SER A 1051 17.61 5.99 21.00
C SER A 1051 18.52 7.10 20.45
N GLY A 1052 17.98 8.31 20.34
CA GLY A 1052 18.77 9.52 20.12
C GLY A 1052 19.55 9.97 21.36
N ASP A 1053 19.19 9.46 22.54
CA ASP A 1053 19.76 9.85 23.83
C ASP A 1053 21.23 9.44 24.00
N ASN A 1054 21.90 10.09 24.95
CA ASN A 1054 23.24 9.76 25.43
C ASN A 1054 23.38 8.26 25.77
N GLN A 1055 24.53 7.69 25.42
CA GLN A 1055 24.91 6.32 25.72
C GLN A 1055 24.79 5.95 27.22
N THR A 1056 25.08 6.84 28.16
CA THR A 1056 24.86 6.54 29.59
C THR A 1056 23.38 6.42 29.92
N THR A 1057 22.57 7.39 29.47
CA THR A 1057 21.10 7.42 29.59
C THR A 1057 20.47 6.16 29.02
N ALA A 1058 20.85 5.77 27.81
CA ALA A 1058 20.31 4.59 27.13
C ALA A 1058 20.69 3.28 27.84
N HIS A 1059 21.94 3.09 28.27
CA HIS A 1059 22.35 1.86 28.96
C HIS A 1059 21.73 1.73 30.35
N ALA A 1060 21.53 2.82 31.09
CA ALA A 1060 20.87 2.79 32.40
C ALA A 1060 19.38 2.43 32.29
N VAL A 1061 18.66 3.00 31.32
CA VAL A 1061 17.26 2.59 31.03
C VAL A 1061 17.20 1.13 30.61
N ALA A 1062 18.05 0.70 29.67
CA ALA A 1062 18.12 -0.69 29.21
C ALA A 1062 18.41 -1.69 30.34
N ALA A 1063 19.35 -1.39 31.23
CA ALA A 1063 19.66 -2.21 32.40
C ALA A 1063 18.47 -2.33 33.36
N THR A 1064 17.70 -1.25 33.54
CA THR A 1064 16.51 -1.22 34.41
C THR A 1064 15.39 -2.13 33.89
N ILE A 1065 15.22 -2.25 32.57
CA ILE A 1065 14.18 -3.09 31.93
C ILE A 1065 14.67 -4.47 31.45
N GLY A 1066 15.95 -4.80 31.65
CA GLY A 1066 16.52 -6.12 31.30
C GLY A 1066 16.90 -6.31 29.83
N ILE A 1067 17.22 -5.24 29.10
CA ILE A 1067 17.83 -5.32 27.76
C ILE A 1067 19.36 -5.36 27.92
N PRO A 1068 20.07 -6.34 27.33
CA PRO A 1068 21.52 -6.42 27.43
C PRO A 1068 22.21 -5.29 26.66
N ALA A 1069 23.30 -4.73 27.20
CA ALA A 1069 24.02 -3.59 26.61
C ALA A 1069 24.56 -3.84 25.18
N SER A 1070 24.72 -5.10 24.76
CA SER A 1070 25.05 -5.46 23.37
C SER A 1070 23.96 -5.14 22.35
N ASN A 1071 22.73 -4.96 22.81
CA ASN A 1071 21.54 -4.81 21.97
C ASN A 1071 21.00 -3.35 21.98
N VAL A 1072 21.76 -2.43 22.57
CA VAL A 1072 21.41 -1.01 22.73
C VAL A 1072 22.25 -0.16 21.80
N LEU A 1073 21.60 0.62 20.92
CA LEU A 1073 22.23 1.66 20.12
C LEU A 1073 21.76 3.04 20.60
N ALA A 1074 22.71 3.93 20.87
CA ALA A 1074 22.50 5.25 21.46
C ALA A 1074 23.19 6.36 20.64
N ASN A 1075 22.86 7.62 20.91
CA ASN A 1075 23.25 8.80 20.10
C ASN A 1075 22.84 8.67 18.61
N VAL A 1076 21.70 8.04 18.31
CA VAL A 1076 21.32 7.60 16.97
C VAL A 1076 20.47 8.64 16.21
N LEU A 1077 20.95 9.08 15.05
CA LEU A 1077 20.19 9.92 14.10
C LEU A 1077 19.06 9.11 13.41
N PRO A 1078 17.95 9.74 12.97
CA PRO A 1078 16.83 9.07 12.29
C PRO A 1078 17.23 8.13 11.14
N SER A 1079 18.21 8.53 10.32
CA SER A 1079 18.74 7.72 9.22
C SER A 1079 19.55 6.50 9.71
N GLN A 1080 20.26 6.63 10.84
CA GLN A 1080 21.03 5.56 11.46
C GLN A 1080 20.11 4.53 12.14
N LYS A 1081 18.94 4.93 12.67
CA LYS A 1081 17.93 3.99 13.19
C LYS A 1081 17.49 2.99 12.11
N ALA A 1082 17.24 3.47 10.90
CA ALA A 1082 16.86 2.63 9.76
C ALA A 1082 18.00 1.70 9.30
N GLU A 1083 19.26 2.15 9.35
CA GLU A 1083 20.41 1.31 9.01
C GLU A 1083 20.71 0.26 10.09
N TYR A 1084 20.51 0.57 11.38
CA TYR A 1084 20.62 -0.40 12.47
C TYR A 1084 19.65 -1.58 12.29
N ILE A 1085 18.40 -1.32 11.90
CA ILE A 1085 17.42 -2.37 11.56
C ILE A 1085 17.94 -3.28 10.44
N ARG A 1086 18.52 -2.70 9.37
CA ARG A 1086 19.10 -3.48 8.27
C ARG A 1086 20.29 -4.34 8.72
N GLN A 1087 21.13 -3.82 9.61
CA GLN A 1087 22.27 -4.56 10.17
C GLN A 1087 21.81 -5.79 10.98
N ILE A 1088 20.74 -5.67 11.76
CA ILE A 1088 20.17 -6.81 12.50
C ILE A 1088 19.42 -7.76 11.54
N GLN A 1089 18.70 -7.25 10.53
CA GLN A 1089 18.05 -8.07 9.48
C GLN A 1089 19.07 -8.95 8.74
N ASP A 1090 20.25 -8.40 8.43
CA ASP A 1090 21.38 -9.09 7.79
C ASP A 1090 22.22 -9.97 8.73
N ASN A 1091 21.81 -10.17 10.00
CA ASN A 1091 22.55 -10.89 11.05
C ASN A 1091 23.94 -10.31 11.41
N LYS A 1092 24.31 -9.11 10.96
CA LYS A 1092 25.68 -8.57 11.05
C LYS A 1092 26.18 -8.33 12.49
N LEU A 1093 25.30 -8.20 13.48
CA LEU A 1093 25.69 -7.97 14.88
C LEU A 1093 26.07 -9.24 15.67
N HIS A 1094 25.53 -10.42 15.33
CA HIS A 1094 25.63 -11.60 16.21
C HIS A 1094 26.74 -12.57 15.81
N THR A 1095 27.98 -12.24 16.19
CA THR A 1095 29.14 -13.13 16.02
C THR A 1095 29.32 -14.16 17.15
N SER A 1096 28.47 -14.13 18.19
CA SER A 1096 28.71 -14.81 19.48
C SER A 1096 27.57 -15.71 19.96
N SER A 1097 27.30 -16.80 19.26
CA SER A 1097 26.93 -18.06 19.92
C SER A 1097 27.40 -19.25 19.07
N SER A 1098 27.90 -20.31 19.73
CA SER A 1098 28.44 -21.49 19.05
C SER A 1098 27.36 -22.56 18.83
N ILE A 1099 27.63 -23.48 17.89
CA ILE A 1099 26.87 -24.73 17.65
C ILE A 1099 25.54 -24.57 16.88
N SER A 1100 25.56 -23.87 15.74
CA SER A 1100 24.64 -24.17 14.63
C SER A 1100 25.27 -23.87 13.26
N LYS A 1101 25.42 -24.90 12.41
CA LYS A 1101 25.75 -24.74 10.98
C LYS A 1101 24.46 -24.61 10.17
N GLU A 1102 23.74 -23.51 10.35
CA GLU A 1102 22.60 -23.16 9.50
C GLU A 1102 22.96 -22.09 8.46
N LYS A 1103 22.08 -21.84 7.49
CA LYS A 1103 22.43 -21.26 6.19
C LYS A 1103 22.69 -19.74 6.25
N PRO A 1104 23.66 -19.21 5.47
CA PRO A 1104 23.96 -17.76 5.45
C PRO A 1104 22.81 -16.87 4.97
N ASP A 1105 21.86 -17.40 4.18
CA ASP A 1105 20.94 -16.59 3.38
C ASP A 1105 19.66 -16.13 4.12
N LYS A 1106 19.45 -16.54 5.37
CA LYS A 1106 18.19 -16.26 6.08
C LYS A 1106 18.25 -14.92 6.84
N LYS A 1107 17.74 -13.86 6.21
CA LYS A 1107 17.44 -12.59 6.90
C LYS A 1107 16.48 -12.81 8.07
N ARG A 1108 16.71 -12.12 9.19
CA ARG A 1108 15.80 -12.11 10.36
C ARG A 1108 14.56 -11.28 10.07
N ILE A 1109 13.42 -11.68 10.63
CA ILE A 1109 12.17 -10.89 10.59
C ILE A 1109 12.10 -10.01 11.84
N ILE A 1110 12.10 -8.69 11.63
CA ILE A 1110 12.26 -7.69 12.69
C ILE A 1110 11.05 -6.76 12.75
N ALA A 1111 10.56 -6.52 13.96
CA ALA A 1111 9.64 -5.43 14.25
C ALA A 1111 10.38 -4.21 14.78
N PHE A 1112 9.88 -3.02 14.45
CA PHE A 1112 10.28 -1.77 15.10
C PHE A 1112 9.05 -1.14 15.76
N VAL A 1113 9.20 -0.71 17.01
CA VAL A 1113 8.17 -0.01 17.80
C VAL A 1113 8.63 1.42 18.06
N GLY A 1114 7.83 2.40 17.66
CA GLY A 1114 8.14 3.83 17.88
C GLY A 1114 6.96 4.76 17.62
N ASP A 1115 7.03 5.96 18.16
CA ASP A 1115 5.98 6.98 18.13
C ASP A 1115 6.43 8.33 17.53
N GLY A 1116 7.74 8.60 17.47
CA GLY A 1116 8.28 9.87 17.01
C GLY A 1116 8.26 10.05 15.48
N THR A 1117 8.22 11.30 15.01
CA THR A 1117 8.43 11.64 13.59
C THR A 1117 9.79 11.15 13.09
N ASN A 1118 10.79 11.20 13.97
CA ASN A 1118 12.15 10.67 13.82
C ASN A 1118 12.20 9.15 13.52
N ASP A 1119 11.10 8.43 13.73
CA ASP A 1119 11.05 6.96 13.62
C ASP A 1119 10.40 6.47 12.33
N SER A 1120 9.77 7.35 11.54
CA SER A 1120 9.21 7.00 10.22
C SER A 1120 10.21 6.27 9.29
N PRO A 1121 11.50 6.66 9.19
CA PRO A 1121 12.49 5.91 8.43
C PRO A 1121 12.76 4.50 8.99
N ALA A 1122 12.71 4.34 10.31
CA ALA A 1122 12.95 3.09 11.01
C ALA A 1122 11.76 2.12 10.87
N LEU A 1123 10.53 2.62 11.09
CA LEU A 1123 9.28 1.93 10.80
C LEU A 1123 9.25 1.44 9.35
N THR A 1124 9.60 2.30 8.38
CA THR A 1124 9.63 1.94 6.95
C THR A 1124 10.69 0.90 6.58
N ALA A 1125 11.76 0.75 7.38
CA ALA A 1125 12.82 -0.24 7.18
C ALA A 1125 12.52 -1.60 7.84
N ALA A 1126 11.61 -1.64 8.83
CA ALA A 1126 11.23 -2.87 9.53
C ALA A 1126 10.34 -3.78 8.68
N ASN A 1127 10.33 -5.08 9.00
CA ASN A 1127 9.39 -6.03 8.38
C ASN A 1127 8.00 -5.95 9.01
N VAL A 1128 7.93 -5.45 10.26
CA VAL A 1128 6.72 -5.27 11.04
C VAL A 1128 6.81 -3.93 11.77
N SER A 1129 6.29 -2.86 11.18
CA SER A 1129 6.23 -1.56 11.84
C SER A 1129 5.04 -1.46 12.78
N ILE A 1130 5.29 -1.04 14.02
CA ILE A 1130 4.31 -0.89 15.10
C ILE A 1130 4.41 0.57 15.60
N ALA A 1131 3.33 1.34 15.49
CA ALA A 1131 3.25 2.67 16.07
C ALA A 1131 2.24 2.73 17.21
N MET A 1132 2.43 3.67 18.14
CA MET A 1132 1.46 4.02 19.16
C MET A 1132 0.55 5.15 18.65
N ALA A 1133 -0.73 5.16 19.00
CA ALA A 1133 -1.69 6.16 18.54
C ALA A 1133 -1.50 7.54 19.19
N SER A 1134 -0.72 7.63 20.27
CA SER A 1134 -0.17 8.88 20.82
C SER A 1134 1.02 9.42 20.02
N GLY A 1135 1.55 8.62 19.08
CA GLY A 1135 2.64 8.99 18.20
C GLY A 1135 2.22 9.91 17.06
N SER A 1136 3.22 10.51 16.43
CA SER A 1136 3.01 11.45 15.33
C SER A 1136 2.30 10.84 14.13
N ASP A 1137 1.53 11.66 13.40
CA ASP A 1137 0.86 11.30 12.15
C ASP A 1137 1.81 10.61 11.16
N VAL A 1138 3.09 10.99 11.14
CA VAL A 1138 4.11 10.41 10.25
C VAL A 1138 4.48 8.99 10.67
N ALA A 1139 4.60 8.73 11.98
CA ALA A 1139 4.81 7.38 12.52
C ALA A 1139 3.57 6.49 12.29
N VAL A 1140 2.39 6.99 12.62
CA VAL A 1140 1.10 6.32 12.37
C VAL A 1140 0.89 6.03 10.87
N ASN A 1141 1.33 6.91 9.97
CA ASN A 1141 1.30 6.66 8.53
C ASN A 1141 2.37 5.69 8.01
N SER A 1142 3.44 5.45 8.77
CA SER A 1142 4.53 4.50 8.41
C SER A 1142 4.30 3.08 8.95
N ALA A 1143 3.26 2.86 9.75
CA ALA A 1143 3.08 1.65 10.55
C ALA A 1143 2.13 0.61 9.94
N GLY A 1144 2.52 -0.67 10.00
CA GLY A 1144 1.70 -1.82 9.64
C GLY A 1144 0.72 -2.24 10.74
N PHE A 1145 1.04 -1.96 12.00
CA PHE A 1145 0.16 -2.07 13.16
C PHE A 1145 0.14 -0.74 13.94
N ILE A 1146 -1.03 -0.34 14.44
CA ILE A 1146 -1.18 0.86 15.28
C ILE A 1146 -1.87 0.45 16.58
N LEU A 1147 -1.28 0.81 17.70
CA LEU A 1147 -1.74 0.50 19.06
C LEU A 1147 -2.51 1.71 19.62
N LEU A 1148 -3.81 1.55 19.83
CA LEU A 1148 -4.71 2.58 20.38
C LEU A 1148 -4.54 2.80 21.89
N ASN A 1149 -4.02 1.79 22.60
CA ASN A 1149 -3.63 1.90 24.00
C ASN A 1149 -2.12 2.15 24.10
N SER A 1150 -1.68 2.88 25.13
CA SER A 1150 -0.26 3.08 25.38
C SER A 1150 0.41 1.94 26.17
N ASP A 1151 -0.37 0.94 26.60
CA ASP A 1151 0.08 -0.27 27.29
C ASP A 1151 0.86 -1.22 26.36
N LEU A 1152 2.13 -1.46 26.70
CA LEU A 1152 3.04 -2.33 25.95
C LEU A 1152 2.63 -3.82 25.97
N THR A 1153 1.75 -4.27 26.88
CA THR A 1153 1.25 -5.66 26.90
C THR A 1153 0.46 -6.02 25.63
N THR A 1154 -0.11 -5.02 24.96
CA THR A 1154 -0.76 -5.19 23.65
C THR A 1154 0.17 -5.78 22.57
N ILE A 1155 1.49 -5.57 22.69
CA ILE A 1155 2.50 -6.16 21.80
C ILE A 1155 2.63 -7.67 22.04
N LEU A 1156 2.47 -8.13 23.29
CA LEU A 1156 2.41 -9.57 23.62
C LEU A 1156 1.14 -10.22 23.06
N GLU A 1157 0.00 -9.51 23.12
CA GLU A 1157 -1.24 -9.96 22.48
C GLU A 1157 -1.08 -10.04 20.96
N LEU A 1158 -0.54 -9.01 20.32
CA LEU A 1158 -0.26 -8.96 18.87
C LEU A 1158 0.63 -10.12 18.41
N CYS A 1159 1.75 -10.37 19.08
CA CYS A 1159 2.65 -11.49 18.75
C CYS A 1159 1.94 -12.85 18.90
N THR A 1160 1.15 -13.00 19.96
CA THR A 1160 0.43 -14.24 20.27
C THR A 1160 -0.75 -14.47 19.31
N LEU A 1161 -1.47 -13.41 18.94
CA LEU A 1161 -2.57 -13.41 17.98
C LEU A 1161 -2.07 -13.74 16.57
N SER A 1162 -1.02 -13.06 16.10
CA SER A 1162 -0.43 -13.30 14.78
C SER A 1162 0.05 -14.74 14.62
N ARG A 1163 0.77 -15.28 15.62
CA ARG A 1163 1.18 -16.70 15.65
C ARG A 1163 -0.04 -17.65 15.66
N ARG A 1164 -1.12 -17.35 16.41
CA ARG A 1164 -2.37 -18.17 16.44
C ARG A 1164 -3.12 -18.13 15.10
N VAL A 1165 -3.33 -16.94 14.52
CA VAL A 1165 -4.03 -16.72 13.25
C VAL A 1165 -3.29 -17.43 12.12
N PHE A 1166 -1.98 -17.22 11.98
CA PHE A 1166 -1.22 -17.83 10.89
C PHE A 1166 -1.07 -19.37 11.04
N ASN A 1167 -1.04 -19.89 12.27
CA ASN A 1167 -1.14 -21.33 12.48
C ASN A 1167 -2.53 -21.88 12.14
N ARG A 1168 -3.61 -21.13 12.39
CA ARG A 1168 -4.97 -21.50 11.92
C ARG A 1168 -5.04 -21.55 10.39
N VAL A 1169 -4.42 -20.59 9.70
CA VAL A 1169 -4.27 -20.59 8.22
C VAL A 1169 -3.58 -21.87 7.74
N LYS A 1170 -2.42 -22.23 8.33
CA LYS A 1170 -1.70 -23.48 8.01
C LYS A 1170 -2.55 -24.74 8.22
N TRP A 1171 -3.25 -24.84 9.35
CA TRP A 1171 -4.13 -25.98 9.65
C TRP A 1171 -5.30 -26.09 8.67
N ASN A 1172 -5.91 -24.96 8.29
CA ASN A 1172 -6.99 -24.93 7.31
C ASN A 1172 -6.51 -25.38 5.92
N PHE A 1173 -5.34 -24.90 5.46
CA PHE A 1173 -4.73 -25.36 4.21
C PHE A 1173 -4.40 -26.86 4.26
N GLY A 1174 -3.79 -27.32 5.35
CA GLY A 1174 -3.44 -28.72 5.55
C GLY A 1174 -4.64 -29.64 5.47
N TRP A 1175 -5.73 -29.33 6.18
CA TRP A 1175 -6.96 -30.12 6.11
C TRP A 1175 -7.60 -30.13 4.73
N ALA A 1176 -7.72 -28.96 4.07
CA ALA A 1176 -8.26 -28.89 2.71
C ALA A 1176 -7.43 -29.72 1.70
N ALA A 1177 -6.10 -29.73 1.83
CA ALA A 1177 -5.22 -30.55 1.02
C ALA A 1177 -5.38 -32.05 1.32
N ILE A 1178 -5.48 -32.45 2.59
CA ILE A 1178 -5.65 -33.85 3.02
C ILE A 1178 -6.96 -34.44 2.47
N TYR A 1179 -8.07 -33.70 2.54
CA TYR A 1179 -9.35 -34.14 1.97
C TYR A 1179 -9.22 -34.46 0.48
N ASN A 1180 -8.65 -33.55 -0.32
CA ASN A 1180 -8.51 -33.76 -1.77
C ASN A 1180 -7.48 -34.86 -2.10
N MET A 1181 -6.37 -34.96 -1.34
CA MET A 1181 -5.34 -35.99 -1.53
C MET A 1181 -5.87 -37.41 -1.27
N ILE A 1182 -6.76 -37.59 -0.29
CA ILE A 1182 -7.39 -38.89 0.00
C ILE A 1182 -8.52 -39.17 -0.99
N LEU A 1183 -9.39 -38.19 -1.27
CA LEU A 1183 -10.61 -38.45 -2.04
C LEU A 1183 -10.36 -38.60 -3.55
N VAL A 1184 -9.31 -38.01 -4.13
CA VAL A 1184 -9.06 -38.11 -5.59
C VAL A 1184 -8.71 -39.54 -6.04
N PRO A 1185 -7.74 -40.27 -5.41
CA PRO A 1185 -7.49 -41.69 -5.73
C PRO A 1185 -8.71 -42.58 -5.46
N VAL A 1186 -9.48 -42.26 -4.43
CA VAL A 1186 -10.72 -42.95 -4.07
C VAL A 1186 -11.80 -42.77 -5.14
N ALA A 1187 -11.95 -41.57 -5.71
CA ALA A 1187 -12.82 -41.27 -6.84
C ALA A 1187 -12.34 -41.90 -8.16
N ALA A 1188 -11.02 -42.02 -8.35
CA ALA A 1188 -10.42 -42.68 -9.51
C ALA A 1188 -10.63 -44.21 -9.53
N GLY A 1189 -11.21 -44.79 -8.47
CA GLY A 1189 -11.59 -46.20 -8.40
C GLY A 1189 -10.56 -47.11 -7.74
N VAL A 1190 -9.55 -46.60 -7.01
CA VAL A 1190 -8.55 -47.42 -6.32
C VAL A 1190 -9.18 -48.40 -5.32
N LEU A 1191 -10.32 -48.06 -4.72
CA LEU A 1191 -11.07 -48.94 -3.81
C LEU A 1191 -12.09 -49.85 -4.52
N PHE A 1192 -12.25 -49.76 -5.84
CA PHE A 1192 -13.25 -50.56 -6.57
C PHE A 1192 -13.08 -52.08 -6.46
N PRO A 1193 -11.86 -52.64 -6.37
CA PRO A 1193 -11.68 -54.08 -6.12
C PRO A 1193 -12.26 -54.59 -4.79
N ILE A 1194 -12.69 -53.70 -3.87
CA ILE A 1194 -13.26 -54.09 -2.58
C ILE A 1194 -14.75 -54.43 -2.76
N VAL A 1195 -15.07 -55.72 -2.63
CA VAL A 1195 -16.45 -56.22 -2.60
C VAL A 1195 -17.12 -55.82 -1.28
N THR A 1196 -18.17 -55.00 -1.37
CA THR A 1196 -18.95 -54.49 -0.22
C THR A 1196 -20.23 -55.30 0.03
N GLY A 1197 -20.70 -56.06 -0.97
CA GLY A 1197 -21.89 -56.90 -0.84
C GLY A 1197 -22.14 -57.77 -2.08
N LYS A 1198 -23.33 -58.36 -2.17
CA LYS A 1198 -23.78 -59.12 -3.35
C LYS A 1198 -25.18 -58.67 -3.74
N LYS A 1199 -25.40 -58.42 -5.03
CA LYS A 1199 -26.71 -58.11 -5.63
C LYS A 1199 -27.12 -59.24 -6.56
N VAL A 1200 -28.39 -59.63 -6.51
CA VAL A 1200 -28.98 -60.54 -7.48
C VAL A 1200 -29.53 -59.68 -8.63
N LYS A 1201 -29.13 -59.94 -9.88
CA LYS A 1201 -29.76 -59.35 -11.07
C LYS A 1201 -31.14 -59.99 -11.29
N GLU A 1202 -31.96 -59.38 -12.14
CA GLU A 1202 -33.31 -59.88 -12.44
C GLU A 1202 -33.27 -61.27 -13.11
N ASP A 1203 -32.17 -61.61 -13.80
CA ASP A 1203 -31.86 -62.93 -14.35
C ASP A 1203 -31.46 -64.00 -13.29
N GLY A 1204 -31.51 -63.67 -11.99
CA GLY A 1204 -31.10 -64.55 -10.89
C GLY A 1204 -29.59 -64.66 -10.66
N THR A 1205 -28.74 -64.08 -11.51
CA THR A 1205 -27.28 -64.12 -11.34
C THR A 1205 -26.81 -63.26 -10.16
N VAL A 1206 -25.94 -63.80 -9.31
CA VAL A 1206 -25.40 -63.11 -8.13
C VAL A 1206 -24.11 -62.38 -8.47
N VAL A 1207 -24.16 -61.06 -8.57
CA VAL A 1207 -23.02 -60.19 -8.91
C VAL A 1207 -22.47 -59.52 -7.65
N ASN A 1208 -21.14 -59.43 -7.55
CA ASN A 1208 -20.48 -58.74 -6.44
C ASN A 1208 -20.69 -57.22 -6.55
N GLN A 1209 -21.18 -56.59 -5.47
CA GLN A 1209 -21.29 -55.14 -5.39
C GLN A 1209 -19.95 -54.56 -4.92
N HIS A 1210 -19.27 -53.90 -5.84
CA HIS A 1210 -18.00 -53.21 -5.64
C HIS A 1210 -18.20 -51.81 -4.99
N TRP A 1211 -17.15 -51.29 -4.35
CA TRP A 1211 -17.18 -49.97 -3.73
C TRP A 1211 -16.91 -48.86 -4.76
N ARG A 1212 -17.77 -47.83 -4.84
CA ARG A 1212 -17.52 -46.63 -5.65
C ARG A 1212 -17.94 -45.37 -4.89
N LEU A 1213 -17.16 -44.29 -5.04
CA LEU A 1213 -17.57 -42.95 -4.65
C LEU A 1213 -18.39 -42.34 -5.79
N ASP A 1214 -19.72 -42.30 -5.65
CA ASP A 1214 -20.55 -41.62 -6.65
C ASP A 1214 -20.39 -40.09 -6.58
N PRO A 1215 -20.49 -39.37 -7.71
CA PRO A 1215 -20.30 -37.91 -7.77
C PRO A 1215 -21.16 -37.09 -6.78
N VAL A 1216 -22.35 -37.56 -6.42
CA VAL A 1216 -23.20 -36.90 -5.41
C VAL A 1216 -22.51 -36.89 -4.03
N TRP A 1217 -22.00 -38.03 -3.57
CA TRP A 1217 -21.27 -38.14 -2.30
C TRP A 1217 -19.94 -37.38 -2.32
N ALA A 1218 -19.25 -37.36 -3.46
CA ALA A 1218 -18.08 -36.52 -3.69
C ALA A 1218 -18.39 -35.02 -3.48
N SER A 1219 -19.50 -34.53 -4.06
CA SER A 1219 -19.90 -33.12 -3.92
C SER A 1219 -20.28 -32.73 -2.49
N LEU A 1220 -20.91 -33.64 -1.74
CA LEU A 1220 -21.20 -33.44 -0.31
C LEU A 1220 -19.91 -33.41 0.54
N ALA A 1221 -18.94 -34.29 0.27
CA ALA A 1221 -17.67 -34.32 0.99
C ALA A 1221 -16.87 -33.01 0.84
N MET A 1222 -16.88 -32.40 -0.35
CA MET A 1222 -16.27 -31.08 -0.57
C MET A 1222 -16.99 -29.95 0.19
N ALA A 1223 -18.32 -29.99 0.25
CA ALA A 1223 -19.10 -29.02 1.01
C ALA A 1223 -18.74 -29.09 2.50
N LEU A 1224 -18.63 -30.31 3.05
CA LEU A 1224 -18.20 -30.54 4.43
C LEU A 1224 -16.75 -30.07 4.68
N SER A 1225 -15.82 -30.32 3.75
CA SER A 1225 -14.44 -29.79 3.82
C SER A 1225 -14.40 -28.26 3.83
N SER A 1226 -15.22 -27.62 3.01
CA SER A 1226 -15.33 -26.14 2.96
C SER A 1226 -15.93 -25.58 4.26
N ILE A 1227 -16.95 -26.25 4.82
CA ILE A 1227 -17.54 -25.91 6.11
C ILE A 1227 -16.54 -26.09 7.26
N SER A 1228 -15.72 -27.15 7.26
CA SER A 1228 -14.74 -27.39 8.34
C SER A 1228 -13.69 -26.28 8.42
N VAL A 1229 -13.24 -25.75 7.27
CA VAL A 1229 -12.36 -24.57 7.20
C VAL A 1229 -13.03 -23.33 7.81
N VAL A 1230 -14.27 -23.03 7.43
CA VAL A 1230 -15.00 -21.86 7.95
C VAL A 1230 -15.26 -21.97 9.46
N VAL A 1231 -15.67 -23.14 9.96
CA VAL A 1231 -15.87 -23.39 11.39
C VAL A 1231 -14.56 -23.29 12.17
N SER A 1232 -13.45 -23.83 11.63
CA SER A 1232 -12.11 -23.71 12.21
C SER A 1232 -11.65 -22.24 12.31
N SER A 1233 -11.86 -21.42 11.28
CA SER A 1233 -11.59 -19.98 11.33
C SER A 1233 -12.46 -19.24 12.36
N LEU A 1234 -13.74 -19.59 12.48
CA LEU A 1234 -14.66 -19.00 13.47
C LEU A 1234 -14.30 -19.40 14.91
N ALA A 1235 -13.69 -20.56 15.14
CA ALA A 1235 -13.28 -21.04 16.46
C ALA A 1235 -12.29 -20.10 17.17
N LEU A 1236 -11.50 -19.31 16.43
CA LEU A 1236 -10.64 -18.26 16.98
C LEU A 1236 -11.39 -17.30 17.91
N ARG A 1237 -12.67 -17.01 17.63
CA ARG A 1237 -13.53 -16.14 18.47
C ARG A 1237 -13.95 -16.76 19.80
N PHE A 1238 -13.87 -18.09 19.93
CA PHE A 1238 -14.16 -18.82 21.17
C PHE A 1238 -12.90 -19.09 21.99
N GLU A 1239 -11.78 -19.40 21.33
CA GLU A 1239 -10.48 -19.57 21.97
C GLU A 1239 -10.03 -18.27 22.66
N TRP A 1240 -10.19 -17.11 22.01
CA TRP A 1240 -9.92 -15.77 22.58
C TRP A 1240 -11.03 -15.23 23.52
N ARG A 1241 -11.90 -16.11 24.03
CA ARG A 1241 -12.82 -15.80 25.15
C ARG A 1241 -12.49 -16.60 26.42
N ARG A 1242 -11.42 -17.41 26.38
CA ARG A 1242 -10.88 -18.19 27.51
C ARG A 1242 -9.41 -17.87 27.81
N ALA A 1243 -8.80 -17.05 26.97
CA ALA A 1243 -7.51 -16.40 27.15
C ALA A 1243 -7.75 -14.88 27.11
#